data_AF-A0A9E1EEL1-F1
#
_entry.id   AF-A0A9E1EEL1-F1
#
_cell.length_a   1.000
_cell.length_b   1.000
_cell.length_c   1.000
_cell.angle_alpha   90.00
_cell.angle_beta   90.00
_cell.angle_gamma   90.00
#
_symmetry.space_group_name_H-M   'P 1'
#
loop_
_entity.id
_entity.type
_entity.pdbx_description
1 polymer ?
#
loop_
_entity_poly.entity_id
_entity_poly.type
_entity_poly.pdbx_seq_one_letter_code
_entity_poly.pdbx_strand_id
1 'polypeptide(L)'
;MKRLLSFAMAFVLMFTAVPVSAMAGTHEHSNKTEKTSDGTLEYTYCAEPSDKTVSFSLQAYPESDHDYTNKLNTSYSYSVPNADSLELKFSEKCFTEKDYDIIKITDANGEKVGSYSGDELAGKTVSVPTGSFNVNFVTDHSRVFYGFSIDSITARTGDFTYYIPNVKQNGTEHNYSNYANETLYYTCPGAKSMTVKFSSNCKTEQNYDIIYIYDENGKQIGKYSGTQLASKTLTVSGSSFSIKFTSDHSQVFYGYSIDSLTAVLSGTTEAMPNYEYSITLPKEKYPESAHDYTNNLKVNYGFRYANAKSLKLTFSSKCETEEKYDVITIYDENGNKVGTYSGTELASKTVEVPTSSFRIEFTTDHSKTFYGFSIDSIVATMNANSELVNEYNSDAYQTNAIPHTEHDYSNKADETFYYTDVTASSLDLQFDNACKTEKKYDVVYIYDENDKLIGEYSGNDLSAKFIHINGSGIKIRFTSDHSQTFYGYSLRYLSPNYTSVNEGSNAYSYPESGHTYNNYANETYEYYCKKPLTKYLELKFSEKTKTEDKYDTISVYGSDNKLIGTYSGTQLAGKTIKVDGAYFKIVLKTDRSAAYYGFSLDAITAVQSTDSYSQKEISHNYKLTNAVKPTSSQEEKMYYTCTNCGDFKQISDQPFQSYIYTLSADSFDYDGKNHRPAVTINDKNRELTEGTDYDLTYPSRSADSGTYRITVNFKNGYSGTKYLYYSIKSYNETQTQSYKQYLLEQGFPESYTAKLVALHEKYPNWEFKVYNTGLDWQTAVNGERDPHSKQRIGVYESKSLPADYLCSCSKCKGVVQDSSYAASEKAVKYYMDPRNWLDEKHIFQFETTNGGSGQTREGVESILKGTWMYKSTVRYTNTYGNQKLYDSTLKYSDIIMQAAAKSGLAPYYIASKIKQEVGSSSSSYAGGSRGTVMPFQGIYNYYNIGAYNGANDGLAWAAGFLKVKDGQRANLYQKDENGNLVLDVSLSSNQRMVYIDMDNTYFFVRLYAENGADKYLTGRTGYIKKSDVRTRYVGPDFGGNDKYYRPWITPYRAIIYGSKYIYDSYGIYQYTGYLQKFNVTPDQRYYHEYMVNVSSAQAEGAKIYSGYASNGLLNSKHTFYIPVFKNM
;
A
#
# COMPACT_ATOMS: atom_id res chain seq x y z
N MET A 1 -3.67 -62.18 -30.51
CA MET A 1 -4.91 -61.69 -29.86
C MET A 1 -4.56 -60.66 -28.79
N LYS A 2 -4.92 -59.38 -29.01
CA LYS A 2 -5.58 -58.42 -28.07
C LYS A 2 -4.96 -58.25 -26.66
N ARG A 3 -4.67 -57.08 -26.08
CA ARG A 3 -4.96 -55.64 -26.33
C ARG A 3 -4.17 -54.77 -25.28
N LEU A 4 -3.61 -53.61 -25.71
CA LEU A 4 -3.65 -52.22 -25.12
C LEU A 4 -3.14 -51.95 -23.65
N LEU A 5 -2.47 -50.86 -23.23
CA LEU A 5 -1.76 -49.68 -23.80
C LEU A 5 -1.07 -48.87 -22.62
N SER A 6 0.25 -48.62 -22.66
CA SER A 6 1.08 -47.38 -22.36
C SER A 6 0.78 -46.34 -21.24
N PHE A 7 1.68 -45.47 -20.68
CA PHE A 7 3.02 -44.90 -21.02
C PHE A 7 3.65 -44.15 -19.78
N ALA A 8 4.98 -44.20 -19.53
CA ALA A 8 5.89 -43.09 -19.11
C ALA A 8 7.27 -43.58 -18.55
N MET A 9 8.39 -43.23 -19.19
CA MET A 9 9.76 -43.46 -18.68
C MET A 9 10.81 -42.46 -19.27
N ALA A 10 11.63 -41.88 -18.37
CA ALA A 10 13.07 -41.46 -18.39
C ALA A 10 13.75 -40.66 -19.54
N PHE A 11 14.60 -39.67 -19.18
CA PHE A 11 16.08 -39.77 -19.27
C PHE A 11 16.88 -38.60 -18.61
N VAL A 12 18.16 -38.87 -18.30
CA VAL A 12 19.12 -38.14 -17.43
C VAL A 12 20.56 -38.22 -18.04
N LEU A 13 21.34 -37.11 -17.93
CA LEU A 13 22.82 -36.88 -17.79
C LEU A 13 23.90 -36.91 -18.94
N MET A 14 24.68 -35.80 -18.94
CA MET A 14 26.17 -35.57 -18.86
C MET A 14 27.18 -35.54 -20.05
N PHE A 15 28.21 -34.67 -19.84
CA PHE A 15 29.63 -34.58 -20.28
C PHE A 15 30.02 -33.42 -21.24
N THR A 16 31.13 -32.67 -21.17
CA THR A 16 32.43 -32.66 -20.43
C THR A 16 33.08 -31.25 -20.53
N ALA A 17 33.98 -30.89 -19.59
CA ALA A 17 34.75 -29.63 -19.55
C ALA A 17 36.19 -29.75 -20.11
N VAL A 18 36.75 -28.65 -20.65
CA VAL A 18 38.17 -28.23 -20.49
C VAL A 18 38.27 -26.68 -20.68
N PRO A 19 39.22 -25.98 -20.04
CA PRO A 19 39.13 -24.57 -19.67
C PRO A 19 39.94 -23.63 -20.58
N VAL A 20 39.54 -22.35 -20.68
CA VAL A 20 40.47 -21.26 -21.04
C VAL A 20 40.17 -20.02 -20.19
N SER A 21 41.27 -19.54 -19.62
CA SER A 21 41.51 -18.43 -18.73
C SER A 21 41.32 -17.05 -19.38
N ALA A 22 40.97 -16.08 -18.53
CA ALA A 22 41.37 -14.66 -18.58
C ALA A 22 41.13 -13.83 -19.86
N MET A 23 40.28 -12.81 -19.73
CA MET A 23 40.79 -11.43 -19.76
C MET A 23 39.84 -10.50 -19.00
N ALA A 24 40.24 -10.16 -17.77
CA ALA A 24 39.85 -8.92 -17.14
C ALA A 24 40.58 -7.79 -17.89
N GLY A 25 39.82 -6.92 -18.55
CA GLY A 25 40.26 -5.62 -19.03
C GLY A 25 39.69 -4.57 -18.10
N THR A 26 40.58 -3.98 -17.33
CA THR A 26 40.38 -2.94 -16.32
C THR A 26 39.73 -1.67 -16.88
N HIS A 27 38.62 -1.23 -16.28
CA HIS A 27 38.47 0.18 -15.93
C HIS A 27 38.45 0.25 -14.40
N GLU A 28 39.59 0.62 -13.83
CA GLU A 28 39.72 1.00 -12.44
C GLU A 28 38.92 2.29 -12.20
N HIS A 29 38.02 2.26 -11.22
CA HIS A 29 37.77 3.41 -10.36
C HIS A 29 38.03 2.94 -8.94
N SER A 30 39.29 3.10 -8.52
CA SER A 30 39.74 2.84 -7.16
C SER A 30 39.47 4.08 -6.29
N ASN A 31 38.80 3.88 -5.16
CA ASN A 31 38.72 4.89 -4.10
C ASN A 31 40.12 5.07 -3.50
N LYS A 32 40.77 6.20 -3.77
CA LYS A 32 42.04 6.59 -3.14
C LYS A 32 41.76 7.61 -2.03
N THR A 33 42.41 7.44 -0.88
CA THR A 33 42.34 8.34 0.28
C THR A 33 43.66 9.09 0.40
N GLU A 34 43.67 10.42 0.39
CA GLU A 34 44.85 11.24 0.72
C GLU A 34 44.50 12.28 1.79
N LYS A 35 45.43 12.52 2.73
CA LYS A 35 45.32 13.49 3.82
C LYS A 35 45.99 14.81 3.42
N THR A 36 45.34 15.95 3.67
CA THR A 36 46.03 17.26 3.70
C THR A 36 46.70 17.49 5.06
N SER A 37 47.70 18.37 5.07
CA SER A 37 48.61 18.66 6.18
C SER A 37 47.98 19.36 7.40
N ASP A 38 46.70 19.71 7.35
CA ASP A 38 45.97 20.41 8.41
C ASP A 38 44.85 19.58 9.07
N GLY A 39 44.63 18.34 8.64
CA GLY A 39 43.80 17.36 9.37
C GLY A 39 42.29 17.49 9.21
N THR A 40 41.79 18.28 8.26
CA THR A 40 40.36 18.34 7.92
C THR A 40 39.98 17.27 6.87
N LEU A 41 38.91 16.51 7.13
CA LEU A 41 38.33 15.53 6.20
C LEU A 41 37.25 16.21 5.33
N GLU A 42 37.47 16.27 4.02
CA GLU A 42 36.38 16.47 3.03
C GLU A 42 36.04 15.14 2.36
N TYR A 43 34.75 14.81 2.30
CA TYR A 43 34.21 13.71 1.49
C TYR A 43 33.80 14.27 0.13
N THR A 44 34.39 13.79 -0.96
CA THR A 44 33.85 14.00 -2.31
C THR A 44 33.09 12.75 -2.74
N TYR A 45 31.76 12.84 -2.77
CA TYR A 45 30.87 11.85 -3.40
C TYR A 45 30.69 12.18 -4.89
N CYS A 46 30.76 11.17 -5.76
CA CYS A 46 30.12 11.14 -7.08
C CYS A 46 29.71 9.66 -7.27
N ALA A 47 28.44 9.28 -7.41
CA ALA A 47 27.40 9.87 -8.23
C ALA A 47 26.09 10.15 -7.46
N GLU A 48 25.45 11.26 -7.82
CA GLU A 48 24.16 11.70 -7.27
C GLU A 48 22.98 10.79 -7.70
N PRO A 49 21.90 10.74 -6.88
CA PRO A 49 20.61 10.21 -7.30
C PRO A 49 20.05 11.08 -8.43
N SER A 50 19.44 10.47 -9.46
CA SER A 50 18.79 11.21 -10.55
C SER A 50 17.67 12.11 -10.00
N ASP A 51 17.80 13.43 -10.18
CA ASP A 51 16.74 14.41 -9.95
C ASP A 51 15.43 13.95 -10.64
N LYS A 52 14.32 13.88 -9.90
CA LYS A 52 13.00 13.64 -10.51
C LYS A 52 12.50 14.95 -11.11
N THR A 53 12.42 15.00 -12.45
CA THR A 53 11.83 16.12 -13.19
C THR A 53 10.34 15.90 -13.32
N VAL A 54 9.51 16.83 -12.79
CA VAL A 54 8.05 16.81 -12.96
C VAL A 54 7.66 17.89 -13.95
N SER A 55 7.06 17.50 -15.08
CA SER A 55 6.55 18.43 -16.10
C SER A 55 5.05 18.61 -15.94
N PHE A 56 4.57 19.85 -16.01
CA PHE A 56 3.14 20.15 -15.92
C PHE A 56 2.67 20.99 -17.12
N SER A 57 1.39 20.79 -17.50
CA SER A 57 0.70 21.61 -18.51
C SER A 57 -0.06 22.72 -17.81
N LEU A 58 0.06 23.96 -18.30
CA LEU A 58 -0.62 25.12 -17.72
C LEU A 58 -2.05 25.22 -18.29
N GLN A 59 -3.05 24.98 -17.45
CA GLN A 59 -4.47 25.13 -17.80
C GLN A 59 -5.16 25.97 -16.71
N ALA A 60 -6.01 26.93 -17.09
CA ALA A 60 -6.85 27.66 -16.13
C ALA A 60 -7.91 26.72 -15.55
N TYR A 61 -8.22 26.85 -14.26
CA TYR A 61 -9.25 25.98 -13.68
C TYR A 61 -10.61 26.22 -14.35
N PRO A 62 -11.43 25.18 -14.51
CA PRO A 62 -12.79 25.35 -15.02
C PRO A 62 -13.64 26.24 -14.11
N GLU A 63 -14.28 27.25 -14.70
CA GLU A 63 -15.32 28.07 -14.06
C GLU A 63 -16.39 28.45 -15.09
N SER A 64 -17.61 28.73 -14.62
CA SER A 64 -18.70 29.25 -15.45
C SER A 64 -18.73 30.77 -15.47
N ASP A 65 -19.47 31.37 -16.42
CA ASP A 65 -19.80 32.79 -16.35
C ASP A 65 -20.58 33.10 -15.05
N HIS A 66 -20.22 34.20 -14.36
CA HIS A 66 -20.80 34.61 -13.07
C HIS A 66 -22.06 35.46 -13.21
N ASP A 67 -22.92 35.01 -14.13
CA ASP A 67 -24.33 35.35 -14.40
C ASP A 67 -24.71 34.52 -15.64
N TYR A 68 -24.62 33.19 -15.51
CA TYR A 68 -24.69 32.25 -16.63
C TYR A 68 -26.05 32.30 -17.36
N THR A 69 -26.12 31.93 -18.64
CA THR A 69 -27.39 31.95 -19.41
C THR A 69 -28.29 30.73 -19.18
N ASN A 70 -29.60 30.88 -19.43
CA ASN A 70 -30.57 29.77 -19.36
C ASN A 70 -30.43 28.79 -20.54
N LYS A 71 -30.80 27.51 -20.33
CA LYS A 71 -30.72 26.38 -21.28
C LYS A 71 -29.32 26.00 -21.75
N LEU A 72 -28.32 26.21 -20.90
CA LEU A 72 -26.96 25.75 -21.17
C LEU A 72 -26.88 24.23 -21.04
N ASN A 73 -25.97 23.63 -21.82
CA ASN A 73 -25.48 22.28 -21.63
C ASN A 73 -24.03 22.27 -22.10
N THR A 74 -23.16 22.81 -21.25
CA THR A 74 -21.76 23.10 -21.58
C THR A 74 -20.86 22.19 -20.76
N SER A 75 -19.81 21.66 -21.40
CA SER A 75 -18.81 20.82 -20.74
C SER A 75 -17.44 21.46 -20.72
N TYR A 76 -16.76 21.35 -19.58
CA TYR A 76 -15.38 21.78 -19.36
C TYR A 76 -14.54 20.55 -19.00
N SER A 77 -13.31 20.47 -19.50
CA SER A 77 -12.39 19.35 -19.25
C SER A 77 -11.07 19.87 -18.69
N TYR A 78 -10.54 19.24 -17.64
CA TYR A 78 -9.27 19.64 -17.02
C TYR A 78 -8.42 18.42 -16.68
N SER A 79 -7.13 18.48 -16.99
CA SER A 79 -6.21 17.33 -16.79
C SER A 79 -4.86 17.73 -16.24
N VAL A 80 -4.37 16.95 -15.29
CA VAL A 80 -3.02 17.03 -14.73
C VAL A 80 -2.26 15.75 -15.11
N PRO A 81 -1.25 15.83 -15.99
CA PRO A 81 -0.48 14.66 -16.42
C PRO A 81 0.20 13.95 -15.25
N ASN A 82 0.10 12.62 -15.22
CA ASN A 82 0.69 11.74 -14.19
C ASN A 82 0.12 11.92 -12.78
N ALA A 83 -0.99 12.64 -12.61
CA ALA A 83 -1.73 12.64 -11.35
C ALA A 83 -2.62 11.40 -11.27
N ASP A 84 -2.54 10.69 -10.14
CA ASP A 84 -3.40 9.55 -9.82
C ASP A 84 -4.78 10.02 -9.36
N SER A 85 -4.87 11.20 -8.75
CA SER A 85 -6.14 11.83 -8.34
C SER A 85 -6.01 13.35 -8.19
N LEU A 86 -7.15 14.04 -8.23
CA LEU A 86 -7.27 15.49 -8.05
C LEU A 86 -8.24 15.84 -6.92
N GLU A 87 -7.95 16.88 -6.15
CA GLU A 87 -8.89 17.48 -5.22
C GLU A 87 -9.22 18.89 -5.68
N LEU A 88 -10.51 19.14 -5.94
CA LEU A 88 -11.04 20.41 -6.44
C LEU A 88 -11.70 21.15 -5.28
N LYS A 89 -11.12 22.26 -4.84
CA LYS A 89 -11.77 23.14 -3.86
C LYS A 89 -12.58 24.19 -4.61
N PHE A 90 -13.90 24.16 -4.45
CA PHE A 90 -14.81 25.12 -5.08
C PHE A 90 -14.97 26.38 -4.23
N SER A 91 -15.20 27.52 -4.90
CA SER A 91 -15.35 28.81 -4.24
C SER A 91 -16.57 28.85 -3.33
N GLU A 92 -16.49 29.57 -2.21
CA GLU A 92 -17.65 29.81 -1.33
C GLU A 92 -18.79 30.58 -2.01
N LYS A 93 -18.54 31.18 -3.17
CA LYS A 93 -19.54 31.89 -3.98
C LYS A 93 -20.34 30.97 -4.91
N CYS A 94 -19.99 29.68 -5.05
CA CYS A 94 -20.68 28.77 -5.96
C CYS A 94 -22.16 28.65 -5.60
N PHE A 95 -23.03 29.03 -6.54
CA PHE A 95 -24.48 29.00 -6.32
C PHE A 95 -25.22 28.89 -7.66
N THR A 96 -26.08 27.89 -7.79
CA THR A 96 -26.97 27.69 -8.96
C THR A 96 -28.44 27.60 -8.55
N GLU A 97 -29.40 27.58 -9.49
CA GLU A 97 -30.79 27.30 -9.13
C GLU A 97 -30.92 25.85 -8.63
N LYS A 98 -31.27 25.70 -7.34
CA LYS A 98 -31.32 24.41 -6.65
C LYS A 98 -32.28 23.43 -7.34
N ASP A 99 -31.80 22.22 -7.60
CA ASP A 99 -32.48 21.10 -8.27
C ASP A 99 -32.79 21.27 -9.77
N TYR A 100 -32.60 22.48 -10.33
CA TYR A 100 -32.91 22.79 -11.73
C TYR A 100 -31.66 22.99 -12.58
N ASP A 101 -30.67 23.72 -12.05
CA ASP A 101 -29.39 23.97 -12.71
C ASP A 101 -28.30 23.05 -12.14
N ILE A 102 -27.96 22.02 -12.91
CA ILE A 102 -27.16 20.89 -12.45
C ILE A 102 -25.73 20.99 -12.97
N ILE A 103 -24.78 21.04 -12.05
CA ILE A 103 -23.36 20.87 -12.31
C ILE A 103 -23.02 19.40 -12.09
N LYS A 104 -22.71 18.68 -13.17
CA LYS A 104 -22.29 17.28 -13.12
C LYS A 104 -20.80 17.17 -13.30
N ILE A 105 -20.10 16.67 -12.29
CA ILE A 105 -18.67 16.36 -12.38
C ILE A 105 -18.52 14.88 -12.71
N THR A 106 -17.73 14.56 -13.72
CA THR A 106 -17.38 13.20 -14.11
C THR A 106 -15.85 13.05 -14.19
N ASP A 107 -15.32 11.88 -13.87
CA ASP A 107 -13.89 11.63 -13.96
C ASP A 107 -13.44 11.31 -15.40
N ALA A 108 -12.15 10.96 -15.57
CA ALA A 108 -11.56 10.61 -16.87
C ALA A 108 -12.24 9.41 -17.57
N ASN A 109 -12.88 8.52 -16.81
CA ASN A 109 -13.55 7.32 -17.32
C ASN A 109 -15.03 7.57 -17.68
N GLY A 110 -15.52 8.79 -17.46
CA GLY A 110 -16.92 9.16 -17.68
C GLY A 110 -17.84 8.79 -16.52
N GLU A 111 -17.31 8.29 -15.41
CA GLU A 111 -18.06 7.96 -14.20
C GLU A 111 -18.43 9.23 -13.44
N LYS A 112 -19.64 9.27 -12.87
CA LYS A 112 -20.17 10.46 -12.20
C LYS A 112 -19.52 10.61 -10.81
N VAL A 113 -18.69 11.64 -10.64
CA VAL A 113 -18.11 12.05 -9.35
C VAL A 113 -19.20 12.69 -8.48
N GLY A 114 -20.06 13.51 -9.10
CA GLY A 114 -21.22 14.08 -8.42
C GLY A 114 -22.14 14.87 -9.35
N SER A 115 -23.36 15.14 -8.88
CA SER A 115 -24.23 16.21 -9.41
C SER A 115 -24.50 17.15 -8.27
N TYR A 116 -24.44 18.43 -8.56
CA TYR A 116 -24.63 19.46 -7.56
C TYR A 116 -25.53 20.54 -8.12
N SER A 117 -26.29 21.18 -7.23
CA SER A 117 -27.10 22.35 -7.54
C SER A 117 -27.28 23.20 -6.28
N GLY A 118 -27.74 24.45 -6.40
CA GLY A 118 -27.81 25.33 -5.24
C GLY A 118 -26.42 25.72 -4.73
N ASP A 119 -26.25 25.75 -3.42
CA ASP A 119 -25.01 26.05 -2.69
C ASP A 119 -24.16 24.80 -2.39
N GLU A 120 -24.49 23.63 -2.91
CA GLU A 120 -23.87 22.36 -2.54
C GLU A 120 -22.36 22.25 -2.82
N LEU A 121 -21.84 23.08 -3.73
CA LEU A 121 -20.41 23.19 -4.03
C LEU A 121 -19.72 24.36 -3.31
N ALA A 122 -20.46 25.25 -2.65
CA ALA A 122 -19.88 26.42 -1.99
C ALA A 122 -18.85 25.99 -0.92
N GLY A 123 -17.57 26.35 -1.15
CA GLY A 123 -16.46 26.05 -0.24
C GLY A 123 -16.07 24.57 -0.15
N LYS A 124 -16.72 23.69 -0.92
CA LYS A 124 -16.57 22.24 -0.81
C LYS A 124 -15.35 21.75 -1.57
N THR A 125 -14.66 20.77 -1.00
CA THR A 125 -13.64 20.00 -1.72
C THR A 125 -14.26 18.74 -2.32
N VAL A 126 -14.07 18.56 -3.62
CA VAL A 126 -14.51 17.39 -4.37
C VAL A 126 -13.29 16.60 -4.84
N SER A 127 -13.16 15.36 -4.38
CA SER A 127 -12.09 14.46 -4.82
C SER A 127 -12.49 13.73 -6.10
N VAL A 128 -11.67 13.88 -7.13
CA VAL A 128 -11.76 13.17 -8.40
C VAL A 128 -10.71 12.05 -8.39
N PRO A 129 -11.10 10.77 -8.56
CA PRO A 129 -10.21 9.62 -8.40
C PRO A 129 -9.30 9.36 -9.62
N THR A 130 -9.11 10.36 -10.50
CA THR A 130 -8.25 10.28 -11.67
C THR A 130 -7.54 11.62 -11.87
N GLY A 131 -6.45 11.64 -12.62
CA GLY A 131 -5.70 12.86 -12.97
C GLY A 131 -6.43 13.84 -13.88
N SER A 132 -7.70 13.61 -14.24
CA SER A 132 -8.49 14.53 -15.06
C SER A 132 -9.98 14.44 -14.75
N PHE A 133 -10.73 15.50 -15.00
CA PHE A 133 -12.18 15.51 -14.81
C PHE A 133 -12.87 16.33 -15.89
N ASN A 134 -14.17 16.11 -16.01
CA ASN A 134 -15.08 16.91 -16.80
C ASN A 134 -16.18 17.50 -15.91
N VAL A 135 -16.56 18.74 -16.15
CA VAL A 135 -17.72 19.40 -15.53
C VAL A 135 -18.73 19.69 -16.63
N ASN A 136 -19.88 19.04 -16.59
CA ASN A 136 -21.01 19.31 -17.48
C ASN A 136 -22.05 20.12 -16.72
N PHE A 137 -22.26 21.37 -17.11
CA PHE A 137 -23.19 22.29 -16.47
C PHE A 137 -24.43 22.47 -17.36
N VAL A 138 -25.59 22.05 -16.85
CA VAL A 138 -26.87 22.07 -17.55
C VAL A 138 -27.85 22.96 -16.81
N THR A 139 -28.44 23.93 -17.50
CA THR A 139 -29.38 24.91 -16.90
C THR A 139 -30.75 24.84 -17.53
N ASP A 140 -31.78 25.30 -16.80
CA ASP A 140 -33.18 25.21 -17.22
C ASP A 140 -33.72 26.51 -17.87
N HIS A 141 -35.03 26.78 -17.84
CA HIS A 141 -35.64 27.95 -18.49
C HIS A 141 -35.75 29.20 -17.57
N SER A 142 -35.34 29.14 -16.29
CA SER A 142 -35.49 30.25 -15.33
C SER A 142 -34.23 30.56 -14.52
N ARG A 143 -34.24 31.73 -13.84
CA ARG A 143 -33.29 32.30 -12.85
C ARG A 143 -31.80 31.95 -12.97
N VAL A 144 -30.96 32.99 -13.05
CA VAL A 144 -29.50 32.86 -13.12
C VAL A 144 -28.82 33.31 -11.83
N PHE A 145 -27.69 32.70 -11.49
CA PHE A 145 -26.91 32.95 -10.29
C PHE A 145 -25.39 32.94 -10.60
N TYR A 146 -24.53 32.86 -9.58
CA TYR A 146 -23.07 32.93 -9.72
C TYR A 146 -22.46 31.75 -10.49
N GLY A 147 -23.09 30.57 -10.49
CA GLY A 147 -22.58 29.37 -11.16
C GLY A 147 -21.53 28.64 -10.33
N PHE A 148 -20.44 28.17 -10.96
CA PHE A 148 -19.34 27.51 -10.27
C PHE A 148 -17.97 28.13 -10.60
N SER A 149 -17.08 28.11 -9.62
CA SER A 149 -15.65 28.41 -9.80
C SER A 149 -14.82 27.53 -8.87
N ILE A 150 -13.65 27.10 -9.35
CA ILE A 150 -12.69 26.31 -8.58
C ILE A 150 -11.60 27.24 -8.07
N ASP A 151 -11.36 27.25 -6.76
CA ASP A 151 -10.35 28.09 -6.12
C ASP A 151 -8.96 27.44 -6.10
N SER A 152 -8.88 26.11 -5.94
CA SER A 152 -7.62 25.36 -5.94
C SER A 152 -7.78 23.92 -6.45
N ILE A 153 -6.78 23.43 -7.18
CA ILE A 153 -6.65 22.02 -7.57
C ILE A 153 -5.37 21.45 -6.96
N THR A 154 -5.51 20.40 -6.17
CA THR A 154 -4.39 19.65 -5.61
C THR A 154 -4.26 18.32 -6.35
N ALA A 155 -3.06 18.01 -6.85
CA ALA A 155 -2.78 16.75 -7.54
C ALA A 155 -1.97 15.79 -6.67
N ARG A 156 -2.26 14.50 -6.80
CA ARG A 156 -1.55 13.42 -6.10
C ARG A 156 -0.89 12.49 -7.11
N THR A 157 0.38 12.14 -6.93
CA THR A 157 1.15 11.18 -7.74
C THR A 157 1.96 10.28 -6.82
N GLY A 158 1.53 9.03 -6.65
CA GLY A 158 2.03 8.14 -5.59
C GLY A 158 1.80 8.76 -4.21
N ASP A 159 2.84 8.76 -3.37
CA ASP A 159 2.82 9.38 -2.03
C ASP A 159 3.03 10.91 -2.07
N PHE A 160 3.23 11.50 -3.26
CA PHE A 160 3.48 12.93 -3.41
C PHE A 160 2.18 13.69 -3.67
N THR A 161 1.96 14.78 -2.93
CA THR A 161 0.85 15.71 -3.15
C THR A 161 1.42 17.08 -3.46
N TYR A 162 0.93 17.74 -4.51
CA TYR A 162 1.37 19.08 -4.88
C TYR A 162 0.20 19.93 -5.40
N TYR A 163 0.21 21.20 -5.04
CA TYR A 163 -0.78 22.16 -5.53
C TYR A 163 -0.47 22.54 -6.98
N ILE A 164 -1.48 22.50 -7.84
CA ILE A 164 -1.37 22.97 -9.20
C ILE A 164 -1.60 24.48 -9.17
N PRO A 165 -0.66 25.34 -9.57
CA PRO A 165 -0.92 26.78 -9.58
C PRO A 165 -2.07 27.12 -10.53
N ASN A 166 -3.07 27.88 -10.05
CA ASN A 166 -4.13 28.41 -10.91
C ASN A 166 -3.52 29.51 -11.79
N VAL A 167 -3.40 29.23 -13.08
CA VAL A 167 -2.90 30.21 -14.02
C VAL A 167 -4.10 30.81 -14.73
N LYS A 168 -4.78 31.74 -14.03
CA LYS A 168 -5.97 32.42 -14.54
C LYS A 168 -5.75 33.01 -15.94
N GLN A 169 -4.53 33.39 -16.28
CA GLN A 169 -4.10 33.74 -17.63
C GLN A 169 -2.72 33.18 -17.95
N ASN A 170 -2.61 32.44 -19.06
CA ASN A 170 -1.36 31.90 -19.57
C ASN A 170 -0.60 32.96 -20.40
N GLY A 171 -0.30 34.10 -19.76
CA GLY A 171 0.28 35.25 -20.43
C GLY A 171 -0.59 36.50 -20.37
N THR A 172 -0.27 37.48 -21.21
CA THR A 172 -1.11 38.67 -21.39
C THR A 172 -2.31 38.35 -22.29
N GLU A 173 -3.31 39.23 -22.29
CA GLU A 173 -4.29 39.26 -23.39
C GLU A 173 -3.57 39.39 -24.76
N HIS A 174 -4.04 38.67 -25.77
CA HIS A 174 -3.42 38.66 -27.09
C HIS A 174 -3.95 39.84 -27.91
N ASN A 175 -3.04 40.73 -28.31
CA ASN A 175 -3.32 42.15 -28.53
C ASN A 175 -3.62 42.84 -27.19
N TYR A 176 -2.63 42.82 -26.30
CA TYR A 176 -2.71 43.39 -24.96
C TYR A 176 -3.12 44.87 -24.98
N SER A 177 -3.76 45.33 -23.91
CA SER A 177 -4.18 46.73 -23.79
C SER A 177 -2.99 47.70 -23.70
N ASN A 178 -3.16 48.90 -24.23
CA ASN A 178 -2.24 50.02 -23.98
C ASN A 178 -2.23 50.39 -22.49
N TYR A 179 -1.09 50.81 -21.96
CA TYR A 179 -0.86 51.15 -20.54
C TYR A 179 -1.05 49.99 -19.54
N ALA A 180 -0.95 48.74 -19.99
CA ALA A 180 -0.97 47.59 -19.10
C ALA A 180 0.17 47.66 -18.09
N ASN A 181 -0.10 47.30 -16.84
CA ASN A 181 0.91 47.20 -15.77
C ASN A 181 0.48 46.09 -14.81
N GLU A 182 0.89 44.87 -15.12
CA GLU A 182 0.37 43.66 -14.49
C GLU A 182 1.52 42.79 -13.99
N THR A 183 1.28 42.04 -12.93
CA THR A 183 2.25 41.08 -12.39
C THR A 183 1.56 39.77 -12.09
N LEU A 184 2.07 38.68 -12.65
CA LEU A 184 1.60 37.32 -12.43
C LEU A 184 2.65 36.52 -11.64
N TYR A 185 2.19 35.72 -10.69
CA TYR A 185 3.02 34.93 -9.79
C TYR A 185 2.89 33.43 -10.09
N TYR A 186 4.01 32.72 -10.09
CA TYR A 186 4.11 31.29 -10.40
C TYR A 186 4.85 30.58 -9.25
N THR A 187 4.21 29.60 -8.61
CA THR A 187 4.76 28.91 -7.42
C THR A 187 4.63 27.39 -7.54
N CYS A 188 5.69 26.66 -7.17
CA CYS A 188 5.77 25.19 -7.09
C CYS A 188 6.55 24.79 -5.81
N PRO A 189 5.85 24.50 -4.70
CA PRO A 189 6.47 24.16 -3.41
C PRO A 189 7.33 22.88 -3.48
N GLY A 190 8.53 22.92 -2.86
CA GLY A 190 9.48 21.80 -2.88
C GLY A 190 10.39 21.74 -4.12
N ALA A 191 10.19 22.64 -5.08
CA ALA A 191 11.07 22.76 -6.23
C ALA A 191 12.41 23.43 -5.87
N LYS A 192 13.50 22.78 -6.26
CA LYS A 192 14.86 23.34 -6.31
C LYS A 192 14.98 24.39 -7.41
N SER A 193 14.24 24.21 -8.50
CA SER A 193 14.17 25.15 -9.61
C SER A 193 12.93 24.90 -10.49
N MET A 194 12.51 25.93 -11.25
CA MET A 194 11.46 25.85 -12.24
C MET A 194 11.95 26.33 -13.61
N THR A 195 11.61 25.58 -14.66
CA THR A 195 11.98 25.84 -16.05
C THR A 195 10.73 26.19 -16.85
N VAL A 196 10.65 27.44 -17.33
CA VAL A 196 9.56 28.02 -18.12
C VAL A 196 9.94 28.05 -19.60
N LYS A 197 9.06 27.58 -20.48
CA LYS A 197 9.20 27.66 -21.95
C LYS A 197 8.10 28.57 -22.51
N PHE A 198 8.50 29.61 -23.22
CA PHE A 198 7.60 30.60 -23.81
C PHE A 198 7.19 30.24 -25.25
N SER A 199 6.01 30.67 -25.65
CA SER A 199 5.44 30.38 -26.97
C SER A 199 6.25 30.99 -28.11
N SER A 200 6.28 30.34 -29.27
CA SER A 200 6.85 30.92 -30.49
C SER A 200 6.15 32.21 -30.93
N ASN A 201 4.92 32.44 -30.46
CA ASN A 201 4.12 33.62 -30.82
C ASN A 201 4.43 34.86 -29.96
N CYS A 202 5.25 34.73 -28.89
CA CYS A 202 5.55 35.84 -27.99
C CYS A 202 6.16 37.01 -28.74
N LYS A 203 5.48 38.16 -28.70
CA LYS A 203 5.89 39.40 -29.36
C LYS A 203 5.29 40.61 -28.64
N THR A 204 6.14 41.51 -28.18
CA THR A 204 5.74 42.85 -27.70
C THR A 204 6.28 43.94 -28.62
N GLU A 205 5.89 45.20 -28.42
CA GLU A 205 6.57 46.31 -29.10
C GLU A 205 8.03 46.39 -28.64
N GLN A 206 8.94 46.46 -29.60
CA GLN A 206 10.36 46.34 -29.32
C GLN A 206 10.88 47.56 -28.55
N ASN A 207 11.41 47.32 -27.35
CA ASN A 207 11.96 48.29 -26.39
C ASN A 207 10.96 49.24 -25.69
N TYR A 208 9.68 49.20 -26.03
CA TYR A 208 8.65 50.06 -25.41
C TYR A 208 7.77 49.26 -24.45
N ASP A 209 7.35 48.06 -24.85
CA ASP A 209 6.56 47.15 -24.03
C ASP A 209 7.44 46.05 -23.44
N ILE A 210 7.59 46.07 -22.12
CA ILE A 210 8.63 45.33 -21.40
C ILE A 210 8.05 44.23 -20.51
N ILE A 211 8.69 43.07 -20.56
CA ILE A 211 8.44 41.93 -19.67
C ILE A 211 9.64 41.75 -18.73
N TYR A 212 9.39 41.76 -17.43
CA TYR A 212 10.35 41.51 -16.37
C TYR A 212 10.07 40.16 -15.70
N ILE A 213 11.11 39.42 -15.35
CA ILE A 213 10.98 38.16 -14.59
C ILE A 213 11.80 38.30 -13.29
N TYR A 214 11.22 37.93 -12.15
CA TYR A 214 11.86 37.95 -10.83
C TYR A 214 11.79 36.57 -10.16
N ASP A 215 12.78 36.21 -9.34
CA ASP A 215 12.74 34.99 -8.50
C ASP A 215 11.97 35.19 -7.19
N GLU A 216 11.89 34.14 -6.38
CA GLU A 216 11.17 34.11 -5.08
C GLU A 216 11.66 35.15 -4.07
N ASN A 217 12.90 35.60 -4.19
CA ASN A 217 13.50 36.62 -3.33
C ASN A 217 13.38 38.03 -3.94
N GLY A 218 12.67 38.17 -5.06
CA GLY A 218 12.46 39.44 -5.75
C GLY A 218 13.64 39.90 -6.61
N LYS A 219 14.63 39.05 -6.89
CA LYS A 219 15.76 39.40 -7.75
C LYS A 219 15.38 39.25 -9.22
N GLN A 220 15.69 40.27 -10.04
CA GLN A 220 15.36 40.28 -11.47
C GLN A 220 16.23 39.28 -12.25
N ILE A 221 15.60 38.28 -12.84
CA ILE A 221 16.21 37.22 -13.65
C ILE A 221 16.34 37.63 -15.12
N GLY A 222 15.39 38.42 -15.65
CA GLY A 222 15.43 38.86 -17.04
C GLY A 222 14.52 40.05 -17.36
N LYS A 223 14.86 40.77 -18.43
CA LYS A 223 14.10 41.88 -19.02
C LYS A 223 14.03 41.68 -20.53
N TYR A 224 12.84 41.65 -21.11
CA TYR A 224 12.60 41.27 -22.50
C TYR A 224 11.62 42.20 -23.21
N SER A 225 11.76 42.33 -24.53
CA SER A 225 10.79 43.00 -25.42
C SER A 225 10.89 42.46 -26.86
N GLY A 226 9.98 42.83 -27.76
CA GLY A 226 9.99 42.32 -29.13
C GLY A 226 9.71 40.81 -29.16
N THR A 227 10.40 40.08 -30.02
CA THR A 227 10.30 38.60 -30.12
C THR A 227 11.31 37.86 -29.23
N GLN A 228 11.94 38.53 -28.26
CA GLN A 228 13.05 37.95 -27.47
C GLN A 228 12.65 36.76 -26.59
N LEU A 229 11.37 36.65 -26.22
CA LEU A 229 10.83 35.50 -25.49
C LEU A 229 10.27 34.41 -26.40
N ALA A 230 10.21 34.62 -27.72
CA ALA A 230 9.66 33.63 -28.64
C ALA A 230 10.44 32.30 -28.57
N SER A 231 9.75 31.21 -28.21
CA SER A 231 10.33 29.86 -28.02
C SER A 231 11.45 29.76 -26.98
N LYS A 232 11.61 30.78 -26.12
CA LYS A 232 12.71 30.83 -25.16
C LYS A 232 12.42 29.96 -23.94
N THR A 233 13.44 29.26 -23.46
CA THR A 233 13.38 28.50 -22.21
C THR A 233 14.24 29.18 -21.15
N LEU A 234 13.71 29.36 -19.94
CA LEU A 234 14.40 29.96 -18.80
C LEU A 234 14.23 29.09 -17.56
N THR A 235 15.29 28.95 -16.76
CA THR A 235 15.24 28.25 -15.46
C THR A 235 15.44 29.27 -14.35
N VAL A 236 14.52 29.29 -13.38
CA VAL A 236 14.56 30.11 -12.17
C VAL A 236 14.81 29.20 -10.98
N SER A 237 15.81 29.53 -10.16
CA SER A 237 16.10 28.79 -8.92
C SER A 237 15.06 29.10 -7.84
N GLY A 238 14.72 28.10 -7.04
CA GLY A 238 13.72 28.25 -5.98
C GLY A 238 12.33 27.74 -6.36
N SER A 239 11.42 27.91 -5.41
CA SER A 239 10.07 27.35 -5.44
C SER A 239 9.01 28.34 -5.96
N SER A 240 9.38 29.59 -6.24
CA SER A 240 8.49 30.57 -6.90
C SER A 240 9.24 31.54 -7.83
N PHE A 241 8.52 32.17 -8.77
CA PHE A 241 8.97 33.30 -9.59
C PHE A 241 7.78 34.19 -10.00
N SER A 242 8.02 35.40 -10.49
CA SER A 242 6.96 36.30 -11.00
C SER A 242 7.34 36.91 -12.35
N ILE A 243 6.32 37.22 -13.16
CA ILE A 243 6.46 37.95 -14.43
C ILE A 243 5.67 39.25 -14.34
N LYS A 244 6.32 40.39 -14.56
CA LYS A 244 5.69 41.70 -14.64
C LYS A 244 5.71 42.22 -16.08
N PHE A 245 4.56 42.62 -16.61
CA PHE A 245 4.42 43.19 -17.94
C PHE A 245 3.98 44.65 -17.87
N THR A 246 4.61 45.50 -18.67
CA THR A 246 4.27 46.92 -18.79
C THR A 246 4.20 47.33 -20.26
N SER A 247 3.10 47.98 -20.69
CA SER A 247 2.96 48.53 -22.05
C SER A 247 2.79 50.04 -22.08
N ASP A 248 3.04 50.66 -23.24
CA ASP A 248 2.89 52.09 -23.47
C ASP A 248 1.57 52.47 -24.19
N HIS A 249 1.52 53.64 -24.82
CA HIS A 249 0.31 54.19 -25.44
C HIS A 249 0.10 53.81 -26.91
N SER A 250 0.97 53.01 -27.50
CA SER A 250 0.95 52.69 -28.93
C SER A 250 1.22 51.20 -29.22
N GLN A 251 0.89 50.77 -30.45
CA GLN A 251 1.16 49.45 -31.04
C GLN A 251 1.02 48.21 -30.13
N VAL A 252 -0.11 47.51 -30.24
CA VAL A 252 -0.35 46.25 -29.53
C VAL A 252 0.09 45.04 -30.36
N PHE A 253 0.66 44.03 -29.69
CA PHE A 253 1.07 42.77 -30.30
C PHE A 253 0.57 41.57 -29.47
N TYR A 254 1.01 40.36 -29.80
CA TYR A 254 0.56 39.12 -29.16
C TYR A 254 0.87 39.06 -27.65
N GLY A 255 1.89 39.78 -27.18
CA GLY A 255 2.33 39.81 -25.79
C GLY A 255 3.23 38.63 -25.46
N TYR A 256 3.04 38.00 -24.30
CA TYR A 256 3.70 36.73 -23.97
C TYR A 256 2.69 35.65 -23.62
N SER A 257 3.08 34.40 -23.81
CA SER A 257 2.42 33.21 -23.28
C SER A 257 3.44 32.11 -23.01
N ILE A 258 3.09 31.17 -22.13
CA ILE A 258 3.98 30.07 -21.72
C ILE A 258 3.46 28.77 -22.35
N ASP A 259 4.31 28.08 -23.11
CA ASP A 259 3.99 26.77 -23.70
C ASP A 259 4.08 25.64 -22.67
N SER A 260 5.07 25.69 -21.76
CA SER A 260 5.23 24.67 -20.72
C SER A 260 6.01 25.19 -19.51
N LEU A 261 5.74 24.64 -18.33
CA LEU A 261 6.48 24.92 -17.10
C LEU A 261 6.83 23.58 -16.41
N THR A 262 8.08 23.43 -15.98
CA THR A 262 8.63 22.18 -15.43
C THR A 262 9.35 22.47 -14.13
N ALA A 263 9.12 21.71 -13.06
CA ALA A 263 9.81 21.87 -11.79
C ALA A 263 10.74 20.69 -11.48
N VAL A 264 11.89 20.98 -10.87
CA VAL A 264 12.86 19.97 -10.40
C VAL A 264 12.77 19.92 -8.88
N LEU A 265 12.43 18.75 -8.33
CA LEU A 265 12.33 18.51 -6.89
C LEU A 265 13.66 17.97 -6.34
N SER A 266 14.08 18.44 -5.17
CA SER A 266 15.30 17.95 -4.51
C SER A 266 15.13 16.50 -4.05
N GLY A 267 15.98 15.59 -4.50
CA GLY A 267 16.08 14.23 -3.95
C GLY A 267 17.00 14.21 -2.73
N THR A 268 16.55 13.69 -1.59
CA THR A 268 17.44 13.49 -0.42
C THR A 268 17.28 12.08 0.16
N THR A 269 18.30 11.25 -0.06
CA THR A 269 18.84 10.34 0.95
C THR A 269 19.99 11.05 1.65
N GLU A 270 19.69 11.81 2.69
CA GLU A 270 20.63 12.16 3.76
C GLU A 270 19.84 12.16 5.07
N ALA A 271 20.49 11.85 6.18
CA ALA A 271 19.88 11.93 7.51
C ALA A 271 19.21 13.31 7.67
N MET A 272 17.87 13.33 7.76
CA MET A 272 17.12 14.58 7.83
C MET A 272 17.44 15.30 9.16
N PRO A 273 17.97 16.53 9.13
CA PRO A 273 17.85 17.43 10.26
C PRO A 273 16.36 17.77 10.43
N ASN A 274 15.86 17.70 11.66
CA ASN A 274 14.52 18.08 12.12
C ASN A 274 13.73 19.00 11.17
N TYR A 275 12.81 18.44 10.37
CA TYR A 275 11.81 19.21 9.65
C TYR A 275 10.43 18.89 10.20
N GLU A 276 9.80 19.90 10.79
CA GLU A 276 8.42 19.89 11.25
C GLU A 276 7.45 19.93 10.06
N TYR A 277 6.42 19.09 10.08
CA TYR A 277 5.34 19.11 9.08
C TYR A 277 4.00 19.44 9.76
N SER A 278 3.05 20.03 9.05
CA SER A 278 1.79 20.49 9.63
C SER A 278 0.55 19.83 9.01
N ILE A 279 -0.43 19.48 9.82
CA ILE A 279 -1.70 18.83 9.46
C ILE A 279 -2.85 19.74 9.87
N THR A 280 -3.82 20.00 9.00
CA THR A 280 -5.08 20.67 9.41
C THR A 280 -6.08 19.63 9.89
N LEU A 281 -6.65 19.85 11.07
CA LEU A 281 -7.55 18.91 11.74
C LEU A 281 -9.00 19.01 11.21
N PRO A 282 -9.87 18.01 11.45
CA PRO A 282 -11.28 18.08 11.04
C PRO A 282 -12.07 19.04 11.95
N LYS A 283 -12.85 19.95 11.34
CA LYS A 283 -13.61 21.00 12.06
C LYS A 283 -14.69 20.46 13.00
N GLU A 284 -15.21 19.27 12.73
CA GLU A 284 -16.30 18.63 13.48
C GLU A 284 -16.02 18.41 14.97
N LYS A 285 -14.76 18.52 15.39
CA LYS A 285 -14.31 18.28 16.77
C LYS A 285 -13.69 19.52 17.42
N TYR A 286 -13.77 20.69 16.79
CA TYR A 286 -13.19 21.91 17.34
C TYR A 286 -14.02 22.42 18.52
N PRO A 287 -13.37 22.92 19.58
CA PRO A 287 -14.05 23.66 20.62
C PRO A 287 -14.78 24.88 20.05
N GLU A 288 -16.03 25.05 20.44
CA GLU A 288 -16.87 26.18 20.06
C GLU A 288 -17.82 26.51 21.23
N SER A 289 -18.02 27.80 21.49
CA SER A 289 -19.01 28.23 22.48
C SER A 289 -20.42 28.14 21.91
N ALA A 290 -21.42 28.13 22.78
CA ALA A 290 -22.76 28.49 22.35
C ALA A 290 -22.75 29.89 21.72
N HIS A 291 -23.41 30.06 20.59
CA HIS A 291 -23.64 31.37 19.98
C HIS A 291 -24.87 32.00 20.63
N ASP A 292 -24.74 33.26 21.06
CA ASP A 292 -25.60 33.85 22.09
C ASP A 292 -25.47 33.08 23.42
N TYR A 293 -24.22 33.02 23.91
CA TYR A 293 -23.87 32.36 25.16
C TYR A 293 -24.66 32.92 26.36
N THR A 294 -24.72 32.19 27.47
CA THR A 294 -25.47 32.63 28.66
C THR A 294 -24.62 33.47 29.61
N ASN A 295 -25.27 34.33 30.39
CA ASN A 295 -24.63 35.10 31.47
C ASN A 295 -24.22 34.19 32.66
N ASN A 296 -23.21 34.59 33.41
CA ASN A 296 -22.60 33.88 34.55
C ASN A 296 -22.07 32.50 34.20
N LEU A 297 -21.61 32.33 32.96
CA LEU A 297 -21.04 31.09 32.44
C LEU A 297 -19.61 30.93 32.94
N LYS A 298 -19.23 29.71 33.33
CA LYS A 298 -17.82 29.31 33.45
C LYS A 298 -17.64 27.94 32.81
N VAL A 299 -17.13 27.93 31.57
CA VAL A 299 -16.98 26.71 30.76
C VAL A 299 -15.56 26.53 30.31
N ASN A 300 -15.09 25.28 30.38
CA ASN A 300 -13.77 24.87 29.95
C ASN A 300 -13.86 23.92 28.75
N TYR A 301 -12.98 24.11 27.78
CA TYR A 301 -12.86 23.27 26.59
C TYR A 301 -11.41 22.77 26.45
N GLY A 302 -11.18 21.51 26.81
CA GLY A 302 -9.93 20.80 26.59
C GLY A 302 -9.89 20.14 25.21
N PHE A 303 -8.80 20.32 24.50
CA PHE A 303 -8.58 19.72 23.18
C PHE A 303 -7.17 19.13 23.09
N ARG A 304 -7.07 17.93 22.53
CA ARG A 304 -5.78 17.24 22.32
C ARG A 304 -5.70 16.61 20.94
N TYR A 305 -4.51 16.73 20.33
CA TYR A 305 -4.10 15.93 19.18
C TYR A 305 -2.78 15.22 19.51
N ALA A 306 -2.83 13.89 19.63
CA ALA A 306 -1.66 13.10 20.02
C ALA A 306 -0.49 13.31 19.04
N ASN A 307 0.73 13.41 19.59
CA ASN A 307 2.00 13.53 18.87
C ASN A 307 2.26 14.86 18.14
N ALA A 308 1.39 15.87 18.30
CA ALA A 308 1.69 17.22 17.84
C ALA A 308 2.78 17.87 18.71
N LYS A 309 3.72 18.56 18.07
CA LYS A 309 4.67 19.47 18.72
C LYS A 309 4.00 20.79 19.12
N SER A 310 3.13 21.33 18.27
CA SER A 310 2.38 22.57 18.55
C SER A 310 1.06 22.61 17.77
N LEU A 311 0.15 23.48 18.20
CA LEU A 311 -1.17 23.68 17.61
C LEU A 311 -1.38 25.15 17.26
N LYS A 312 -1.85 25.43 16.05
CA LYS A 312 -2.16 26.78 15.56
C LYS A 312 -3.65 26.93 15.32
N LEU A 313 -4.31 27.77 16.11
CA LEU A 313 -5.76 27.98 16.14
C LEU A 313 -6.10 29.27 15.42
N THR A 314 -6.88 29.21 14.34
CA THR A 314 -7.42 30.40 13.66
C THR A 314 -8.89 30.54 14.01
N PHE A 315 -9.23 31.64 14.67
CA PHE A 315 -10.57 31.95 15.16
C PHE A 315 -11.41 32.64 14.09
N SER A 316 -12.72 32.41 14.13
CA SER A 316 -13.65 32.96 13.15
C SER A 316 -13.75 34.48 13.21
N SER A 317 -14.01 35.12 12.08
CA SER A 317 -14.27 36.57 12.02
C SER A 317 -15.49 37.01 12.83
N LYS A 318 -16.36 36.07 13.21
CA LYS A 318 -17.57 36.30 14.02
C LYS A 318 -17.30 36.32 15.53
N CYS A 319 -16.10 35.98 15.98
CA CYS A 319 -15.82 35.90 17.42
C CYS A 319 -16.02 37.26 18.08
N GLU A 320 -16.96 37.32 19.02
CA GLU A 320 -17.34 38.54 19.73
C GLU A 320 -17.87 38.19 21.12
N THR A 321 -17.35 38.89 22.12
CA THR A 321 -17.73 38.77 23.54
C THR A 321 -17.94 40.17 24.12
N GLU A 322 -18.54 40.31 25.30
CA GLU A 322 -18.58 41.63 25.94
C GLU A 322 -17.17 42.11 26.29
N GLU A 323 -16.77 43.24 25.71
CA GLU A 323 -15.41 43.78 25.85
C GLU A 323 -15.03 43.98 27.33
N LYS A 324 -13.95 43.31 27.78
CA LYS A 324 -13.39 43.29 29.15
C LYS A 324 -14.22 42.60 30.24
N TYR A 325 -15.47 42.27 30.00
CA TYR A 325 -16.35 41.65 31.00
C TYR A 325 -16.50 40.15 30.77
N ASP A 326 -16.61 39.74 29.51
CA ASP A 326 -16.64 38.34 29.11
C ASP A 326 -15.29 37.96 28.49
N VAL A 327 -14.61 36.99 29.11
CA VAL A 327 -13.20 36.71 28.82
C VAL A 327 -12.98 35.27 28.39
N ILE A 328 -12.21 35.11 27.32
CA ILE A 328 -11.74 33.83 26.82
C ILE A 328 -10.25 33.74 27.11
N THR A 329 -9.85 32.78 27.94
CA THR A 329 -8.46 32.53 28.29
C THR A 329 -7.99 31.19 27.75
N ILE A 330 -6.90 31.18 26.98
CA ILE A 330 -6.29 29.98 26.41
C ILE A 330 -5.09 29.59 27.25
N TYR A 331 -5.00 28.32 27.64
CA TYR A 331 -3.90 27.73 28.39
C TYR A 331 -3.26 26.57 27.60
N ASP A 332 -1.96 26.36 27.78
CA ASP A 332 -1.23 25.19 27.25
C ASP A 332 -1.42 23.95 28.16
N GLU A 333 -0.81 22.81 27.78
CA GLU A 333 -0.92 21.55 28.53
C GLU A 333 -0.36 21.60 29.96
N ASN A 334 0.58 22.52 30.20
CA ASN A 334 1.21 22.73 31.51
C ASN A 334 0.42 23.74 32.37
N GLY A 335 -0.67 24.31 31.85
CA GLY A 335 -1.48 25.32 32.52
C GLY A 335 -0.92 26.74 32.42
N ASN A 336 0.07 26.98 31.55
CA ASN A 336 0.55 28.34 31.29
C ASN A 336 -0.47 29.09 30.44
N LYS A 337 -0.75 30.35 30.81
CA LYS A 337 -1.65 31.23 30.05
C LYS A 337 -0.99 31.65 28.73
N VAL A 338 -1.57 31.23 27.61
CA VAL A 338 -1.19 31.63 26.25
C VAL A 338 -1.74 33.02 25.90
N GLY A 339 -2.96 33.33 26.35
CA GLY A 339 -3.56 34.66 26.23
C GLY A 339 -4.95 34.75 26.84
N THR A 340 -5.39 35.98 27.16
CA THR A 340 -6.76 36.32 27.56
C THR A 340 -7.30 37.34 26.57
N TYR A 341 -8.52 37.13 26.09
CA TYR A 341 -9.14 37.92 25.03
C TYR A 341 -10.57 38.28 25.40
N SER A 342 -11.06 39.42 24.89
CA SER A 342 -12.46 39.85 25.02
C SER A 342 -12.87 40.72 23.82
N GLY A 343 -14.15 41.11 23.70
CA GLY A 343 -14.59 41.89 22.54
C GLY A 343 -14.43 41.11 21.25
N THR A 344 -13.96 41.78 20.20
CA THR A 344 -13.64 41.20 18.88
C THR A 344 -12.16 40.82 18.74
N GLU A 345 -11.39 40.76 19.84
CA GLU A 345 -9.94 40.52 19.78
C GLU A 345 -9.54 39.16 19.18
N LEU A 346 -10.43 38.16 19.25
CA LEU A 346 -10.23 36.86 18.60
C LEU A 346 -10.74 36.80 17.16
N ALA A 347 -11.46 37.82 16.67
CA ALA A 347 -12.02 37.81 15.31
C ALA A 347 -10.90 37.69 14.26
N SER A 348 -10.92 36.60 13.48
CA SER A 348 -9.88 36.27 12.47
C SER A 348 -8.46 36.12 13.03
N LYS A 349 -8.29 36.04 14.35
CA LYS A 349 -6.98 35.96 14.97
C LYS A 349 -6.46 34.54 14.92
N THR A 350 -5.15 34.40 14.69
CA THR A 350 -4.46 33.12 14.85
C THR A 350 -3.62 33.11 16.13
N VAL A 351 -3.79 32.07 16.95
CA VAL A 351 -3.07 31.85 18.20
C VAL A 351 -2.28 30.55 18.08
N GLU A 352 -0.99 30.58 18.42
CA GLU A 352 -0.13 29.38 18.44
C GLU A 352 0.05 28.89 19.88
N VAL A 353 -0.19 27.61 20.11
CA VAL A 353 0.02 26.91 21.37
C VAL A 353 1.18 25.93 21.18
N PRO A 354 2.27 26.06 21.95
CA PRO A 354 3.52 25.31 21.71
C PRO A 354 3.49 23.86 22.25
N THR A 355 2.32 23.25 22.34
CA THR A 355 2.09 21.93 22.96
C THR A 355 1.08 21.10 22.17
N SER A 356 0.96 19.82 22.52
CA SER A 356 0.05 18.86 21.86
C SER A 356 -1.42 18.99 22.25
N SER A 357 -1.69 19.79 23.27
CA SER A 357 -3.02 20.03 23.81
C SER A 357 -3.16 21.47 24.33
N PHE A 358 -4.40 21.94 24.47
CA PHE A 358 -4.74 23.24 25.04
C PHE A 358 -6.07 23.17 25.81
N ARG A 359 -6.31 24.18 26.66
CA ARG A 359 -7.58 24.42 27.34
C ARG A 359 -8.06 25.84 27.09
N ILE A 360 -9.31 26.01 26.66
CA ILE A 360 -9.97 27.31 26.57
C ILE A 360 -10.94 27.45 27.76
N GLU A 361 -10.76 28.46 28.58
CA GLU A 361 -11.68 28.86 29.65
C GLU A 361 -12.49 30.07 29.18
N PHE A 362 -13.81 29.96 29.18
CA PHE A 362 -14.72 31.05 28.83
C PHE A 362 -15.58 31.41 30.04
N THR A 363 -15.41 32.65 30.53
CA THR A 363 -16.13 33.17 31.70
C THR A 363 -16.92 34.42 31.33
N THR A 364 -18.19 34.49 31.74
CA THR A 364 -19.08 35.61 31.43
C THR A 364 -19.66 36.26 32.68
N ASP A 365 -20.01 37.53 32.59
CA ASP A 365 -20.63 38.29 33.66
C ASP A 365 -22.16 38.17 33.67
N HIS A 366 -22.86 38.99 34.45
CA HIS A 366 -24.31 38.90 34.65
C HIS A 366 -25.14 39.60 33.54
N SER A 367 -24.51 40.18 32.53
CA SER A 367 -25.14 41.01 31.49
C SER A 367 -24.56 40.74 30.08
N LYS A 368 -25.27 41.24 29.05
CA LYS A 368 -24.97 41.23 27.61
C LYS A 368 -24.29 39.98 27.01
N THR A 369 -24.95 39.37 26.03
CA THR A 369 -24.46 38.19 25.33
C THR A 369 -24.13 38.52 23.88
N PHE A 370 -23.14 37.83 23.32
CA PHE A 370 -22.71 37.97 21.91
C PHE A 370 -22.47 36.59 21.29
N TYR A 371 -21.82 36.55 20.11
CA TYR A 371 -21.56 35.32 19.36
C TYR A 371 -20.67 34.30 20.09
N GLY A 372 -19.80 34.76 21.01
CA GLY A 372 -18.81 33.94 21.70
C GLY A 372 -17.59 33.66 20.82
N PHE A 373 -17.08 32.44 20.83
CA PHE A 373 -15.95 32.03 20.00
C PHE A 373 -16.26 30.81 19.14
N SER A 374 -15.62 30.80 17.96
CA SER A 374 -15.60 29.68 17.02
C SER A 374 -14.20 29.57 16.42
N ILE A 375 -13.74 28.36 16.18
CA ILE A 375 -12.44 28.10 15.54
C ILE A 375 -12.69 27.66 14.10
N ASP A 376 -12.07 28.35 13.14
CA ASP A 376 -12.16 28.01 11.72
C ASP A 376 -11.13 26.96 11.30
N SER A 377 -9.94 26.96 11.91
CA SER A 377 -8.93 25.93 11.66
C SER A 377 -8.03 25.67 12.87
N ILE A 378 -7.74 24.40 13.14
CA ILE A 378 -6.62 23.98 14.00
C ILE A 378 -5.60 23.28 13.11
N VAL A 379 -4.37 23.78 13.09
CA VAL A 379 -3.25 23.19 12.36
C VAL A 379 -2.24 22.65 13.37
N ALA A 380 -2.02 21.34 13.35
CA ALA A 380 -1.06 20.66 14.21
C ALA A 380 0.28 20.49 13.52
N THR A 381 1.36 20.96 14.14
CA THR A 381 2.73 20.73 13.69
C THR A 381 3.27 19.48 14.37
N MET A 382 3.85 18.54 13.62
CA MET A 382 4.28 17.20 14.05
C MET A 382 5.81 17.07 14.09
N ASN A 383 6.32 16.18 14.95
CA ASN A 383 7.74 15.82 15.00
C ASN A 383 8.09 14.70 14.00
N ALA A 384 9.28 14.74 13.41
CA ALA A 384 9.73 13.79 12.38
C ALA A 384 10.43 12.52 12.90
N ASN A 385 10.65 12.37 14.22
CA ASN A 385 11.24 11.18 14.86
C ASN A 385 10.37 10.76 16.06
N SER A 386 9.72 9.59 15.99
CA SER A 386 8.98 9.02 17.13
C SER A 386 9.85 8.18 18.08
N GLU A 387 11.14 7.99 17.79
CA GLU A 387 12.05 7.13 18.60
C GLU A 387 12.81 7.87 19.72
N LEU A 388 12.52 9.14 20.00
CA LEU A 388 13.12 9.89 21.12
C LEU A 388 12.07 10.58 22.02
N VAL A 389 10.98 9.88 22.32
CA VAL A 389 10.22 10.19 23.54
C VAL A 389 10.75 9.27 24.62
N ASN A 390 11.42 9.84 25.63
CA ASN A 390 11.97 9.11 26.76
C ASN A 390 10.97 8.11 27.31
N GLU A 391 11.41 6.87 27.45
CA GLU A 391 10.73 5.69 28.02
C GLU A 391 10.43 5.83 29.54
N TYR A 392 10.30 7.07 30.04
CA TYR A 392 10.08 7.41 31.45
C TYR A 392 8.75 8.12 31.74
N ASN A 393 7.87 8.33 30.76
CA ASN A 393 6.56 8.96 30.97
C ASN A 393 5.38 8.12 30.41
N SER A 394 5.41 6.80 30.61
CA SER A 394 4.22 5.95 30.46
C SER A 394 3.38 5.85 31.74
N ASP A 395 3.71 6.65 32.76
CA ASP A 395 2.89 6.79 33.95
C ASP A 395 1.83 7.87 33.68
N ALA A 396 0.55 7.49 33.74
CA ALA A 396 -0.65 8.33 33.88
C ALA A 396 -0.56 9.79 33.38
N TYR A 397 -1.30 10.13 32.31
CA TYR A 397 -1.37 11.50 31.77
C TYR A 397 -1.94 12.48 32.83
N GLN A 398 -1.05 13.21 33.51
CA GLN A 398 -1.37 14.25 34.49
C GLN A 398 -0.99 15.61 33.90
N THR A 399 -1.96 16.32 33.33
CA THR A 399 -1.79 17.68 32.77
C THR A 399 -2.84 18.61 33.35
N ASN A 400 -2.61 19.93 33.31
CA ASN A 400 -3.59 20.92 33.81
C ASN A 400 -4.79 21.13 32.86
N ALA A 401 -4.79 20.44 31.72
CA ALA A 401 -5.88 20.41 30.75
C ALA A 401 -6.97 19.38 31.09
N ILE A 402 -6.79 18.53 32.11
CA ILE A 402 -7.80 17.56 32.54
C ILE A 402 -8.92 18.21 33.37
N PRO A 403 -10.16 17.70 33.28
CA PRO A 403 -11.28 18.18 34.09
C PRO A 403 -11.04 18.15 35.60
N HIS A 404 -11.27 19.29 36.26
CA HIS A 404 -11.29 19.46 37.72
C HIS A 404 -12.13 20.69 38.10
N THR A 405 -12.55 20.77 39.36
CA THR A 405 -13.04 22.02 39.98
C THR A 405 -11.92 22.71 40.74
N GLU A 406 -12.07 24.02 40.99
CA GLU A 406 -11.32 24.66 42.05
C GLU A 406 -11.56 23.93 43.38
N HIS A 407 -10.48 23.66 44.13
CA HIS A 407 -10.58 23.03 45.45
C HIS A 407 -11.06 24.05 46.46
N ASP A 408 -12.06 23.68 47.26
CA ASP A 408 -12.93 24.61 47.98
C ASP A 408 -13.73 25.50 47.01
N TYR A 409 -14.49 24.84 46.13
CA TYR A 409 -15.31 25.44 45.08
C TYR A 409 -16.29 26.49 45.61
N SER A 410 -16.68 27.44 44.75
CA SER A 410 -17.65 28.49 45.11
C SER A 410 -19.07 27.95 45.33
N ASN A 411 -19.81 28.54 46.25
CA ASN A 411 -21.25 28.30 46.40
C ASN A 411 -22.00 28.81 45.17
N LYS A 412 -23.03 28.10 44.70
CA LYS A 412 -23.75 28.36 43.43
C LYS A 412 -22.89 28.25 42.16
N ALA A 413 -21.85 27.43 42.18
CA ALA A 413 -21.09 27.13 40.97
C ALA A 413 -21.98 26.34 39.99
N ASP A 414 -21.90 26.69 38.70
CA ASP A 414 -22.41 25.89 37.59
C ASP A 414 -21.32 25.88 36.52
N GLU A 415 -20.43 24.90 36.62
CA GLU A 415 -19.23 24.81 35.79
C GLU A 415 -19.37 23.61 34.85
N THR A 416 -19.02 23.79 33.58
CA THR A 416 -19.00 22.70 32.60
C THR A 416 -17.61 22.55 31.99
N PHE A 417 -17.16 21.30 31.87
CA PHE A 417 -15.89 20.95 31.25
C PHE A 417 -16.15 20.00 30.08
N TYR A 418 -15.75 20.42 28.89
CA TYR A 418 -15.68 19.59 27.70
C TYR A 418 -14.24 19.14 27.49
N TYR A 419 -14.03 17.88 27.18
CA TYR A 419 -12.70 17.38 26.79
C TYR A 419 -12.84 16.51 25.55
N THR A 420 -11.95 16.71 24.57
CA THR A 420 -11.89 15.88 23.36
C THR A 420 -10.44 15.55 23.02
N ASP A 421 -10.18 14.27 22.79
CA ASP A 421 -8.98 13.78 22.13
C ASP A 421 -9.38 13.21 20.76
N VAL A 422 -9.08 13.94 19.68
CA VAL A 422 -9.60 13.61 18.35
C VAL A 422 -9.02 12.32 17.78
N THR A 423 -8.00 11.75 18.42
CA THR A 423 -7.40 10.46 18.01
C THR A 423 -7.95 9.27 18.79
N ALA A 424 -8.63 9.51 19.92
CA ALA A 424 -9.10 8.47 20.83
C ALA A 424 -10.42 7.80 20.37
N SER A 425 -10.57 6.53 20.75
CA SER A 425 -11.76 5.71 20.55
C SER A 425 -12.54 5.45 21.85
N SER A 426 -11.90 5.60 23.01
CA SER A 426 -12.54 5.65 24.32
C SER A 426 -11.68 6.43 25.32
N LEU A 427 -12.25 6.83 26.45
CA LEU A 427 -11.57 7.58 27.52
C LEU A 427 -11.75 6.85 28.86
N ASP A 428 -10.66 6.70 29.60
CA ASP A 428 -10.64 6.17 30.97
C ASP A 428 -10.40 7.29 31.98
N LEU A 429 -11.30 7.42 32.94
CA LEU A 429 -11.29 8.44 33.97
C LEU A 429 -11.01 7.80 35.32
N GLN A 430 -9.94 8.22 35.98
CA GLN A 430 -9.68 7.87 37.37
C GLN A 430 -9.76 9.12 38.23
N PHE A 431 -10.72 9.16 39.12
CA PHE A 431 -10.92 10.25 40.07
C PHE A 431 -10.00 10.11 41.29
N ASP A 432 -9.61 11.26 41.85
CA ASP A 432 -8.75 11.32 43.03
C ASP A 432 -9.47 10.79 44.29
N ASN A 433 -8.71 10.28 45.25
CA ASN A 433 -9.21 9.85 46.56
C ASN A 433 -9.78 11.03 47.38
N ALA A 434 -9.37 12.27 47.09
CA ALA A 434 -9.82 13.48 47.75
C ALA A 434 -11.18 13.98 47.24
N CYS A 435 -11.72 13.43 46.14
CA CYS A 435 -12.98 13.88 45.54
C CYS A 435 -14.12 13.82 46.57
N LYS A 436 -14.69 14.98 46.85
CA LYS A 436 -15.75 15.16 47.85
C LYS A 436 -16.58 16.39 47.56
N THR A 437 -17.89 16.22 47.43
CA THR A 437 -18.87 17.31 47.33
C THR A 437 -19.88 17.25 48.50
N GLU A 438 -20.75 18.25 48.64
CA GLU A 438 -21.87 18.14 49.57
C GLU A 438 -22.86 17.06 49.09
N LYS A 439 -23.08 16.04 49.92
CA LYS A 439 -23.87 14.86 49.52
C LYS A 439 -25.32 15.24 49.20
N LYS A 440 -25.77 14.94 47.97
CA LYS A 440 -27.09 15.23 47.38
C LYS A 440 -27.40 16.69 47.02
N TYR A 441 -26.57 17.64 47.43
CA TYR A 441 -26.80 19.06 47.19
C TYR A 441 -25.86 19.60 46.10
N ASP A 442 -24.61 19.13 46.11
CA ASP A 442 -23.62 19.45 45.09
C ASP A 442 -23.35 18.23 44.21
N VAL A 443 -23.68 18.33 42.92
CA VAL A 443 -23.77 17.18 42.01
C VAL A 443 -22.82 17.34 40.83
N VAL A 444 -22.10 16.25 40.53
CA VAL A 444 -21.28 16.08 39.33
C VAL A 444 -22.00 15.16 38.35
N TYR A 445 -22.31 15.70 37.17
CA TYR A 445 -22.91 14.99 36.04
C TYR A 445 -21.84 14.67 35.01
N ILE A 446 -21.79 13.42 34.55
CA ILE A 446 -20.87 12.98 33.49
C ILE A 446 -21.69 12.51 32.29
N TYR A 447 -21.36 13.04 31.11
CA TYR A 447 -21.96 12.70 29.83
C TYR A 447 -20.90 12.21 28.85
N ASP A 448 -21.29 11.34 27.91
CA ASP A 448 -20.46 10.97 26.76
C ASP A 448 -20.49 12.04 25.65
N GLU A 449 -19.76 11.80 24.55
CA GLU A 449 -19.67 12.74 23.41
C GLU A 449 -21.01 12.98 22.68
N ASN A 450 -22.04 12.17 22.94
CA ASN A 450 -23.38 12.32 22.36
C ASN A 450 -24.38 12.92 23.36
N ASP A 451 -23.91 13.58 24.41
CA ASP A 451 -24.71 14.15 25.52
C ASP A 451 -25.54 13.10 26.29
N LYS A 452 -25.20 11.82 26.21
CA LYS A 452 -25.87 10.80 27.01
C LYS A 452 -25.31 10.79 28.43
N LEU A 453 -26.19 10.93 29.42
CA LEU A 453 -25.82 10.86 30.83
C LEU A 453 -25.27 9.47 31.20
N ILE A 454 -24.04 9.45 31.70
CA ILE A 454 -23.34 8.26 32.18
C ILE A 454 -23.54 8.08 33.68
N GLY A 455 -23.58 9.17 34.45
CA GLY A 455 -23.88 9.10 35.87
C GLY A 455 -23.96 10.46 36.55
N GLU A 456 -24.60 10.43 37.73
CA GLU A 456 -24.74 11.56 38.65
C GLU A 456 -24.09 11.17 39.98
N TYR A 457 -23.24 12.03 40.52
CA TYR A 457 -22.44 11.71 41.70
C TYR A 457 -22.43 12.87 42.71
N SER A 458 -22.44 12.55 44.01
CA SER A 458 -22.31 13.55 45.07
C SER A 458 -21.63 12.97 46.30
N GLY A 459 -21.24 13.79 47.29
CA GLY A 459 -20.54 13.27 48.46
C GLY A 459 -19.18 12.68 48.09
N ASN A 460 -18.90 11.46 48.56
CA ASN A 460 -17.65 10.74 48.24
C ASN A 460 -17.81 9.78 47.04
N ASP A 461 -18.89 9.87 46.27
CA ASP A 461 -19.22 8.87 45.24
C ASP A 461 -18.17 8.77 44.12
N LEU A 462 -17.39 9.83 43.90
CA LEU A 462 -16.27 9.86 42.94
C LEU A 462 -14.91 9.54 43.56
N SER A 463 -14.79 9.42 44.88
CA SER A 463 -13.50 9.13 45.53
C SER A 463 -12.90 7.82 45.00
N ALA A 464 -11.70 7.90 44.40
CA ALA A 464 -10.99 6.77 43.80
C ALA A 464 -11.76 6.05 42.67
N LYS A 465 -12.80 6.68 42.11
CA LYS A 465 -13.68 6.02 41.16
C LYS A 465 -13.06 5.92 39.77
N PHE A 466 -13.25 4.77 39.13
CA PHE A 466 -12.89 4.54 37.74
C PHE A 466 -14.14 4.56 36.86
N ILE A 467 -14.09 5.26 35.73
CA ILE A 467 -15.19 5.37 34.76
C ILE A 467 -14.63 5.27 33.34
N HIS A 468 -15.17 4.33 32.56
CA HIS A 468 -14.85 4.16 31.13
C HIS A 468 -15.94 4.80 30.27
N ILE A 469 -15.53 5.54 29.24
CA ILE A 469 -16.41 6.23 28.31
C ILE A 469 -16.04 5.80 26.88
N ASN A 470 -17.02 5.32 26.12
CA ASN A 470 -16.80 5.07 24.69
C ASN A 470 -16.86 6.39 23.93
N GLY A 471 -15.94 6.60 23.00
CA GLY A 471 -15.88 7.81 22.19
C GLY A 471 -14.66 8.69 22.47
N SER A 472 -14.49 9.71 21.63
CA SER A 472 -13.33 10.61 21.62
C SER A 472 -13.43 11.78 22.61
N GLY A 473 -14.60 11.96 23.24
CA GLY A 473 -14.87 13.11 24.11
C GLY A 473 -15.79 12.80 25.29
N ILE A 474 -15.73 13.69 26.28
CA ILE A 474 -16.55 13.69 27.50
C ILE A 474 -17.01 15.10 27.83
N LYS A 475 -18.12 15.17 28.59
CA LYS A 475 -18.61 16.41 29.21
C LYS A 475 -18.88 16.15 30.69
N ILE A 476 -18.32 16.98 31.56
CA ILE A 476 -18.53 16.95 33.01
C ILE A 476 -19.16 18.27 33.43
N ARG A 477 -20.33 18.25 34.07
CA ARG A 477 -20.98 19.44 34.63
C ARG A 477 -21.05 19.32 36.14
N PHE A 478 -20.64 20.36 36.86
CA PHE A 478 -20.70 20.44 38.30
C PHE A 478 -21.59 21.59 38.74
N THR A 479 -22.55 21.29 39.61
CA THR A 479 -23.47 22.29 40.18
C THR A 479 -23.40 22.26 41.70
N SER A 480 -23.26 23.41 42.36
CA SER A 480 -23.31 23.55 43.82
C SER A 480 -24.45 24.44 44.31
N ASP A 481 -24.86 24.30 45.58
CA ASP A 481 -25.89 25.13 46.21
C ASP A 481 -25.31 26.11 47.26
N HIS A 482 -26.07 26.42 48.32
CA HIS A 482 -25.84 27.54 49.25
C HIS A 482 -25.52 27.12 50.69
N SER A 483 -24.95 25.93 50.90
CA SER A 483 -24.71 25.41 52.25
C SER A 483 -23.23 25.28 52.64
N GLN A 484 -22.42 24.44 51.99
CA GLN A 484 -21.06 24.11 52.45
C GLN A 484 -20.11 23.74 51.28
N THR A 485 -18.86 24.19 51.33
CA THR A 485 -17.85 23.89 50.30
C THR A 485 -16.95 22.71 50.72
N PHE A 486 -16.53 21.90 49.76
CA PHE A 486 -15.61 20.77 49.93
C PHE A 486 -14.55 20.77 48.81
N TYR A 487 -13.70 19.72 48.74
CA TYR A 487 -12.63 19.60 47.75
C TYR A 487 -13.11 19.61 46.28
N GLY A 488 -14.36 19.22 46.02
CA GLY A 488 -14.94 19.13 44.68
C GLY A 488 -14.57 17.83 43.96
N TYR A 489 -14.43 17.88 42.65
CA TYR A 489 -13.94 16.75 41.84
C TYR A 489 -12.60 17.06 41.19
N SER A 490 -11.76 16.04 41.07
CA SER A 490 -10.53 16.10 40.31
C SER A 490 -10.23 14.74 39.72
N LEU A 491 -9.79 14.71 38.47
CA LEU A 491 -9.20 13.51 37.90
C LEU A 491 -7.77 13.36 38.39
N ARG A 492 -7.44 12.15 38.88
CA ARG A 492 -6.07 11.73 39.12
C ARG A 492 -5.36 11.43 37.79
N TYR A 493 -6.09 10.87 36.83
CA TYR A 493 -5.66 10.81 35.42
C TYR A 493 -6.87 10.68 34.49
N LEU A 494 -6.67 11.13 33.26
CA LEU A 494 -7.54 10.88 32.11
C LEU A 494 -6.69 10.20 31.03
N SER A 495 -7.05 8.98 30.64
CA SER A 495 -6.30 8.20 29.65
C SER A 495 -7.13 7.98 28.40
N PRO A 496 -6.80 8.63 27.27
CA PRO A 496 -7.40 8.30 25.99
C PRO A 496 -6.88 6.96 25.47
N ASN A 497 -7.79 6.11 25.01
CA ASN A 497 -7.53 4.81 24.42
C ASN A 497 -7.68 4.89 22.91
N TYR A 498 -6.80 4.24 22.15
CA TYR A 498 -6.75 4.34 20.68
C TYR A 498 -7.04 2.98 20.02
N THR A 499 -7.83 2.93 18.94
CA THR A 499 -8.25 1.67 18.28
C THR A 499 -7.28 1.08 17.25
N SER A 500 -6.07 1.61 17.07
CA SER A 500 -5.02 0.92 16.31
C SER A 500 -3.60 1.27 16.77
N VAL A 501 -2.74 0.27 16.69
CA VAL A 501 -1.36 0.16 17.22
C VAL A 501 -0.42 1.26 16.71
N ASN A 502 -0.35 2.37 17.44
CA ASN A 502 0.92 2.99 17.75
C ASN A 502 1.11 2.82 19.25
N GLU A 503 2.27 2.31 19.65
CA GLU A 503 2.57 2.01 21.05
C GLU A 503 2.47 3.27 21.91
N GLY A 504 1.53 3.23 22.85
CA GLY A 504 1.36 4.14 23.97
C GLY A 504 0.37 3.50 24.94
N SER A 505 0.88 2.60 25.79
CA SER A 505 0.20 1.83 26.84
C SER A 505 -1.01 0.95 26.43
N ASN A 506 -0.75 -0.33 26.17
CA ASN A 506 -1.77 -1.36 26.33
C ASN A 506 -1.96 -1.65 27.83
N ALA A 507 -2.95 -1.03 28.47
CA ALA A 507 -3.47 -1.52 29.76
C ALA A 507 -4.47 -2.66 29.49
N TYR A 508 -3.97 -3.88 29.29
CA TYR A 508 -4.83 -5.06 29.41
C TYR A 508 -5.16 -5.24 30.90
N SER A 509 -6.43 -5.23 31.26
CA SER A 509 -6.85 -5.83 32.54
C SER A 509 -6.45 -7.30 32.49
N TYR A 510 -5.52 -7.68 33.37
CA TYR A 510 -5.12 -9.08 33.51
C TYR A 510 -6.26 -9.87 34.18
N PRO A 511 -6.40 -11.16 33.87
CA PRO A 511 -7.40 -11.97 34.57
C PRO A 511 -7.16 -11.90 36.07
N GLU A 512 -8.18 -11.53 36.82
CA GLU A 512 -8.20 -11.50 38.27
C GLU A 512 -9.54 -12.03 38.78
N SER A 513 -9.51 -12.64 39.97
CA SER A 513 -10.74 -13.04 40.65
C SER A 513 -11.38 -11.84 41.35
N GLY A 514 -12.66 -11.94 41.71
CA GLY A 514 -13.28 -10.95 42.60
C GLY A 514 -12.45 -10.78 43.90
N HIS A 515 -12.18 -9.53 44.30
CA HIS A 515 -11.36 -9.21 45.49
C HIS A 515 -12.04 -9.40 46.86
N THR A 516 -13.22 -10.02 46.80
CA THR A 516 -13.77 -10.96 47.79
C THR A 516 -14.49 -12.01 46.95
N TYR A 517 -13.83 -13.13 46.67
CA TYR A 517 -14.38 -14.16 45.77
C TYR A 517 -15.53 -14.92 46.44
N ASN A 518 -16.42 -15.51 45.62
CA ASN A 518 -17.59 -16.22 46.13
C ASN A 518 -17.21 -17.57 46.78
N ASN A 519 -17.99 -17.99 47.79
CA ASN A 519 -17.88 -19.33 48.37
C ASN A 519 -18.45 -20.36 47.36
N TYR A 520 -17.87 -21.56 47.33
CA TYR A 520 -18.17 -22.62 46.33
C TYR A 520 -17.88 -22.23 44.86
N ALA A 521 -17.05 -21.22 44.62
CA ALA A 521 -16.64 -20.84 43.29
C ALA A 521 -15.85 -21.98 42.62
N ASN A 522 -16.11 -22.18 41.34
CA ASN A 522 -15.32 -23.03 40.45
C ASN A 522 -15.17 -22.27 39.13
N GLU A 523 -14.43 -21.18 39.21
CA GLU A 523 -14.35 -20.17 38.17
C GLU A 523 -13.10 -20.38 37.32
N THR A 524 -13.26 -20.20 36.01
CA THR A 524 -12.20 -20.40 35.03
C THR A 524 -11.89 -19.08 34.34
N TYR A 525 -10.61 -18.73 34.33
CA TYR A 525 -10.07 -17.49 33.80
C TYR A 525 -9.07 -17.85 32.71
N GLU A 526 -9.32 -17.41 31.49
CA GLU A 526 -8.49 -17.74 30.32
C GLU A 526 -7.82 -16.50 29.77
N TYR A 527 -6.59 -16.65 29.31
CA TYR A 527 -5.85 -15.56 28.69
C TYR A 527 -5.12 -16.05 27.44
N TYR A 528 -5.28 -15.29 26.36
CA TYR A 528 -4.63 -15.53 25.09
C TYR A 528 -3.79 -14.33 24.67
N CYS A 529 -2.48 -14.53 24.57
CA CYS A 529 -1.54 -13.55 24.08
C CYS A 529 -1.63 -13.44 22.56
N LYS A 530 -2.00 -12.25 22.06
CA LYS A 530 -2.09 -11.97 20.62
C LYS A 530 -0.72 -11.74 19.95
N LYS A 531 0.39 -11.71 20.70
CA LYS A 531 1.73 -11.50 20.14
C LYS A 531 2.19 -12.77 19.38
N PRO A 532 2.48 -12.68 18.06
CA PRO A 532 2.92 -13.83 17.27
C PRO A 532 4.27 -14.35 17.78
N LEU A 533 4.57 -15.63 17.50
CA LEU A 533 5.83 -16.29 17.84
C LEU A 533 6.15 -16.36 19.35
N THR A 534 5.16 -16.21 20.23
CA THR A 534 5.33 -16.38 21.68
C THR A 534 5.78 -17.81 21.98
N LYS A 535 7.00 -17.94 22.52
CA LYS A 535 7.63 -19.19 22.97
C LYS A 535 7.02 -19.64 24.29
N TYR A 536 6.89 -18.72 25.25
CA TYR A 536 6.23 -18.93 26.55
C TYR A 536 5.76 -17.59 27.15
N LEU A 537 4.86 -17.65 28.13
CA LEU A 537 4.37 -16.52 28.93
C LEU A 537 4.95 -16.58 30.35
N GLU A 538 5.28 -15.43 30.92
CA GLU A 538 5.64 -15.25 32.33
C GLU A 538 4.50 -14.50 33.06
N LEU A 539 3.91 -15.12 34.07
CA LEU A 539 2.76 -14.61 34.82
C LEU A 539 3.23 -14.11 36.18
N LYS A 540 3.33 -12.79 36.39
CA LYS A 540 3.71 -12.19 37.66
C LYS A 540 2.45 -11.90 38.48
N PHE A 541 2.27 -12.62 39.58
CA PHE A 541 1.14 -12.46 40.49
C PHE A 541 1.38 -11.33 41.47
N SER A 542 0.30 -10.61 41.81
CA SER A 542 0.34 -9.49 42.73
C SER A 542 0.72 -9.92 44.14
N GLU A 543 1.45 -9.06 44.86
CA GLU A 543 1.75 -9.22 46.30
C GLU A 543 0.47 -9.35 47.15
N LYS A 544 -0.67 -8.87 46.64
CA LYS A 544 -1.98 -8.99 47.31
C LYS A 544 -2.64 -10.35 47.12
N THR A 545 -2.12 -11.21 46.24
CA THR A 545 -2.70 -12.53 45.94
C THR A 545 -2.75 -13.38 47.21
N LYS A 546 -3.96 -13.72 47.64
CA LYS A 546 -4.22 -14.49 48.86
C LYS A 546 -5.55 -15.23 48.78
N THR A 547 -5.51 -16.54 48.95
CA THR A 547 -6.68 -17.39 49.19
C THR A 547 -6.68 -17.98 50.60
N GLU A 548 -7.73 -18.68 51.01
CA GLU A 548 -7.69 -19.49 52.22
C GLU A 548 -6.66 -20.63 52.08
N ASP A 549 -5.74 -20.74 53.05
CA ASP A 549 -4.63 -21.68 52.93
C ASP A 549 -5.11 -23.14 52.98
N LYS A 550 -4.72 -23.95 51.99
CA LYS A 550 -5.07 -25.38 51.78
C LYS A 550 -6.52 -25.70 51.42
N TYR A 551 -7.45 -24.78 51.64
CA TYR A 551 -8.88 -24.99 51.39
C TYR A 551 -9.35 -24.40 50.06
N ASP A 552 -8.83 -23.21 49.71
CA ASP A 552 -9.10 -22.54 48.42
C ASP A 552 -7.87 -22.61 47.51
N THR A 553 -8.06 -23.07 46.27
CA THR A 553 -6.96 -23.39 45.35
C THR A 553 -7.01 -22.63 44.04
N ILE A 554 -5.84 -22.24 43.55
CA ILE A 554 -5.59 -21.66 42.23
C ILE A 554 -4.77 -22.66 41.42
N SER A 555 -5.33 -23.22 40.34
CA SER A 555 -4.64 -24.13 39.43
C SER A 555 -4.34 -23.45 38.09
N VAL A 556 -3.08 -23.51 37.64
CA VAL A 556 -2.62 -22.91 36.36
C VAL A 556 -2.36 -23.99 35.31
N TYR A 557 -2.86 -23.79 34.10
CA TYR A 557 -2.77 -24.73 32.97
C TYR A 557 -2.21 -24.06 31.69
N GLY A 558 -1.51 -24.83 30.86
CA GLY A 558 -0.99 -24.41 29.55
C GLY A 558 -1.88 -24.74 28.34
N SER A 559 -1.34 -24.49 27.13
CA SER A 559 -2.02 -24.58 25.82
C SER A 559 -2.60 -25.94 25.43
N ASP A 560 -2.15 -27.01 26.06
CA ASP A 560 -2.59 -28.40 25.88
C ASP A 560 -3.43 -28.93 27.07
N ASN A 561 -3.93 -28.01 27.92
CA ASN A 561 -4.53 -28.32 29.23
C ASN A 561 -3.58 -29.03 30.21
N LYS A 562 -2.26 -29.00 30.00
CA LYS A 562 -1.29 -29.52 30.97
C LYS A 562 -1.28 -28.66 32.23
N LEU A 563 -1.43 -29.31 33.39
CA LEU A 563 -1.34 -28.66 34.70
C LEU A 563 0.11 -28.23 34.97
N ILE A 564 0.30 -26.93 35.21
CA ILE A 564 1.59 -26.32 35.54
C ILE A 564 1.82 -26.35 37.06
N GLY A 565 0.77 -26.08 37.85
CA GLY A 565 0.82 -26.13 39.30
C GLY A 565 -0.53 -25.79 39.95
N THR A 566 -0.67 -26.11 41.24
CA THR A 566 -1.82 -25.75 42.09
C THR A 566 -1.32 -25.13 43.39
N TYR A 567 -1.93 -24.02 43.80
CA TYR A 567 -1.44 -23.14 44.86
C TYR A 567 -2.58 -22.71 45.80
N SER A 568 -2.26 -22.36 47.05
CA SER A 568 -3.19 -21.82 48.05
C SER A 568 -2.53 -20.78 48.95
N GLY A 569 -3.30 -20.05 49.76
CA GLY A 569 -2.74 -19.08 50.70
C GLY A 569 -2.03 -17.95 49.98
N THR A 570 -0.83 -17.59 50.43
CA THR A 570 0.03 -16.55 49.83
C THR A 570 1.11 -17.12 48.90
N GLN A 571 1.02 -18.38 48.50
CA GLN A 571 2.08 -19.06 47.72
C GLN A 571 2.38 -18.40 46.37
N LEU A 572 1.39 -17.73 45.77
CA LEU A 572 1.56 -16.99 44.52
C LEU A 572 1.85 -15.49 44.72
N ALA A 573 1.77 -14.95 45.95
CA ALA A 573 2.04 -13.53 46.20
C ALA A 573 3.45 -13.13 45.69
N GLY A 574 3.49 -12.19 44.74
CA GLY A 574 4.74 -11.70 44.13
C GLY A 574 5.48 -12.68 43.22
N LYS A 575 4.95 -13.90 43.01
CA LYS A 575 5.64 -14.96 42.24
C LYS A 575 5.43 -14.83 40.75
N THR A 576 6.42 -15.31 39.98
CA THR A 576 6.35 -15.41 38.51
C THR A 576 6.29 -16.87 38.07
N ILE A 577 5.28 -17.24 37.28
CA ILE A 577 5.08 -18.59 36.74
C ILE A 577 5.28 -18.59 35.22
N LYS A 578 6.00 -19.59 34.67
CA LYS A 578 6.19 -19.73 33.21
C LYS A 578 5.23 -20.75 32.60
N VAL A 579 4.62 -20.40 31.46
CA VAL A 579 3.70 -21.28 30.72
C VAL A 579 4.09 -21.33 29.25
N ASP A 580 4.34 -22.52 28.70
CA ASP A 580 4.73 -22.68 27.30
C ASP A 580 3.59 -22.31 26.33
N GLY A 581 3.95 -21.61 25.25
CA GLY A 581 3.00 -21.12 24.24
C GLY A 581 2.38 -19.76 24.55
N ALA A 582 1.35 -19.39 23.79
CA ALA A 582 0.69 -18.07 23.85
C ALA A 582 -0.59 -18.05 24.69
N TYR A 583 -0.90 -19.13 25.41
CA TYR A 583 -2.16 -19.30 26.13
C TYR A 583 -1.93 -19.90 27.50
N PHE A 584 -2.73 -19.46 28.47
CA PHE A 584 -2.88 -20.14 29.75
C PHE A 584 -4.32 -20.04 30.27
N LYS A 585 -4.63 -20.92 31.23
CA LYS A 585 -5.90 -20.96 31.95
C LYS A 585 -5.66 -21.09 33.45
N ILE A 586 -6.38 -20.30 34.25
CA ILE A 586 -6.40 -20.35 35.72
C ILE A 586 -7.77 -20.85 36.16
N VAL A 587 -7.81 -21.77 37.11
CA VAL A 587 -9.04 -22.26 37.75
C VAL A 587 -8.96 -21.96 39.24
N LEU A 588 -9.92 -21.18 39.76
CA LEU A 588 -10.08 -20.90 41.18
C LEU A 588 -11.20 -21.78 41.75
N LYS A 589 -10.89 -22.57 42.77
CA LYS A 589 -11.86 -23.41 43.50
C LYS A 589 -11.90 -23.04 44.97
N THR A 590 -13.09 -22.79 45.49
CA THR A 590 -13.28 -22.33 46.88
C THR A 590 -14.26 -23.21 47.66
N ASP A 591 -14.12 -23.21 48.98
CA ASP A 591 -14.97 -24.01 49.87
C ASP A 591 -16.03 -23.16 50.63
N ARG A 592 -16.47 -23.57 51.83
CA ARG A 592 -17.53 -22.93 52.61
C ARG A 592 -17.02 -21.80 53.53
N SER A 593 -15.72 -21.59 53.66
CA SER A 593 -15.15 -20.64 54.63
C SER A 593 -14.77 -19.27 54.04
N ALA A 594 -13.81 -18.56 54.63
CA ALA A 594 -13.70 -17.10 54.56
C ALA A 594 -13.08 -16.62 53.24
N ALA A 595 -13.75 -15.72 52.54
CA ALA A 595 -13.23 -15.11 51.31
C ALA A 595 -12.09 -14.11 51.60
N TYR A 596 -10.98 -14.27 50.88
CA TYR A 596 -9.84 -13.36 50.87
C TYR A 596 -9.75 -12.60 49.52
N TYR A 597 -8.62 -11.95 49.24
CA TYR A 597 -8.42 -11.10 48.05
C TYR A 597 -8.45 -11.89 46.72
N GLY A 598 -8.20 -13.20 46.76
CA GLY A 598 -8.13 -14.05 45.58
C GLY A 598 -6.80 -13.90 44.84
N PHE A 599 -6.82 -13.88 43.51
CA PHE A 599 -5.64 -13.65 42.70
C PHE A 599 -5.78 -12.43 41.80
N SER A 600 -4.66 -11.75 41.59
CA SER A 600 -4.48 -10.74 40.56
C SER A 600 -3.08 -10.88 39.99
N LEU A 601 -2.88 -10.42 38.76
CA LEU A 601 -1.58 -10.45 38.09
C LEU A 601 -1.09 -9.00 37.98
N ASP A 602 0.15 -8.76 38.41
CA ASP A 602 0.83 -7.47 38.22
C ASP A 602 1.35 -7.34 36.78
N ALA A 603 1.71 -8.47 36.13
CA ALA A 603 2.19 -8.48 34.76
C ALA A 603 1.99 -9.85 34.07
N ILE A 604 1.79 -9.82 32.75
CA ILE A 604 1.96 -10.98 31.86
C ILE A 604 2.98 -10.62 30.78
N THR A 605 4.15 -11.25 30.81
CA THR A 605 5.23 -11.01 29.84
C THR A 605 5.27 -12.11 28.80
N ALA A 606 5.13 -11.77 27.52
CA ALA A 606 5.30 -12.73 26.44
C ALA A 606 6.76 -12.79 25.98
N VAL A 607 7.36 -13.98 26.05
CA VAL A 607 8.72 -14.23 25.57
C VAL A 607 8.68 -14.87 24.20
N GLN A 608 9.25 -14.21 23.20
CA GLN A 608 9.20 -14.62 21.78
C GLN A 608 10.30 -15.63 21.40
N SER A 609 10.06 -16.39 20.33
CA SER A 609 11.03 -17.31 19.71
C SER A 609 12.04 -16.54 18.86
N THR A 610 13.34 -16.75 19.09
CA THR A 610 14.48 -16.02 18.50
C THR A 610 14.88 -16.48 17.09
N ASP A 611 13.92 -16.64 16.16
CA ASP A 611 14.26 -16.75 14.71
C ASP A 611 14.28 -15.32 14.13
N SER A 612 15.37 -14.58 14.40
CA SER A 612 15.53 -13.12 14.27
C SER A 612 15.21 -12.53 12.88
N TYR A 613 15.25 -13.32 11.80
CA TYR A 613 14.93 -12.84 10.44
C TYR A 613 13.47 -12.95 10.08
N SER A 614 12.73 -13.87 10.70
CA SER A 614 11.28 -13.89 10.56
C SER A 614 10.71 -12.60 11.12
N GLN A 615 11.15 -12.10 12.27
CA GLN A 615 10.71 -10.81 12.84
C GLN A 615 10.95 -9.60 11.91
N LYS A 616 12.06 -9.55 11.19
CA LYS A 616 12.37 -8.47 10.23
C LYS A 616 11.51 -8.54 8.95
N GLU A 617 11.12 -9.73 8.54
CA GLU A 617 10.15 -9.98 7.44
C GLU A 617 8.69 -9.82 7.88
N ILE A 618 8.43 -10.11 9.15
CA ILE A 618 7.16 -10.00 9.87
C ILE A 618 6.92 -8.55 10.30
N SER A 619 7.89 -7.64 10.18
CA SER A 619 7.61 -6.19 10.24
C SER A 619 6.45 -5.82 9.31
N HIS A 620 6.24 -6.58 8.21
CA HIS A 620 5.04 -6.51 7.40
C HIS A 620 4.33 -7.87 7.17
N ASN A 621 3.40 -8.27 8.05
CA ASN A 621 2.56 -9.47 7.91
C ASN A 621 1.15 -9.14 7.39
N TYR A 622 1.01 -9.03 6.07
CA TYR A 622 -0.24 -8.60 5.45
C TYR A 622 -1.35 -9.65 5.51
N LYS A 623 -2.44 -9.37 6.23
CA LYS A 623 -3.68 -10.16 6.17
C LYS A 623 -4.74 -9.42 5.40
N LEU A 624 -5.56 -10.19 4.70
CA LEU A 624 -6.83 -9.68 4.20
C LEU A 624 -7.69 -9.31 5.40
N THR A 625 -7.89 -8.02 5.61
CA THR A 625 -8.68 -7.49 6.74
C THR A 625 -9.85 -6.74 6.14
N ASN A 626 -10.99 -7.43 6.14
CA ASN A 626 -12.32 -6.98 5.73
C ASN A 626 -12.54 -6.68 4.23
N ALA A 627 -13.25 -7.61 3.59
CA ALA A 627 -14.20 -7.26 2.55
C ALA A 627 -15.39 -6.53 3.20
N VAL A 628 -15.63 -5.28 2.83
CA VAL A 628 -16.88 -4.59 3.18
C VAL A 628 -17.92 -4.97 2.13
N LYS A 629 -19.04 -5.57 2.56
CA LYS A 629 -20.24 -5.79 1.71
C LYS A 629 -21.19 -4.57 1.76
N PRO A 630 -21.98 -4.30 0.69
CA PRO A 630 -22.07 -2.97 0.07
C PRO A 630 -23.46 -2.31 0.17
N THR A 631 -23.54 -1.00 -0.17
CA THR A 631 -24.75 -0.37 -0.71
C THR A 631 -24.46 0.45 -1.98
N SER A 632 -25.03 -0.05 -3.08
CA SER A 632 -25.23 0.51 -4.44
C SER A 632 -24.20 1.52 -5.00
N SER A 633 -23.07 1.02 -5.54
CA SER A 633 -22.49 1.35 -6.87
C SER A 633 -20.96 1.22 -7.00
N GLN A 634 -20.22 0.74 -5.98
CA GLN A 634 -18.78 0.48 -6.06
C GLN A 634 -18.43 -0.99 -6.42
N GLU A 635 -17.32 -1.16 -7.17
CA GLU A 635 -16.60 -2.43 -7.33
C GLU A 635 -15.65 -2.68 -6.14
N GLU A 636 -15.65 -3.90 -5.60
CA GLU A 636 -14.96 -4.29 -4.36
C GLU A 636 -13.42 -4.12 -4.46
N LYS A 637 -12.78 -3.46 -3.48
CA LYS A 637 -11.30 -3.40 -3.38
C LYS A 637 -10.80 -4.25 -2.20
N MET A 638 -9.71 -4.96 -2.44
CA MET A 638 -9.06 -5.85 -1.48
C MET A 638 -7.88 -5.14 -0.82
N TYR A 639 -7.96 -4.92 0.50
CA TYR A 639 -6.88 -4.35 1.29
C TYR A 639 -6.05 -5.44 1.96
N TYR A 640 -4.73 -5.37 1.76
CA TYR A 640 -3.76 -6.13 2.54
C TYR A 640 -3.24 -5.19 3.61
N THR A 641 -3.64 -5.46 4.85
CA THR A 641 -3.16 -4.69 6.01
C THR A 641 -2.12 -5.52 6.72
N CYS A 642 -0.94 -4.96 6.90
CA CYS A 642 0.03 -5.56 7.78
C CYS A 642 -0.56 -5.66 9.19
N THR A 643 -0.75 -6.88 9.67
CA THR A 643 -1.28 -7.16 11.00
C THR A 643 -0.30 -6.96 12.14
N ASN A 644 0.91 -6.49 11.83
CA ASN A 644 1.92 -6.17 12.83
C ASN A 644 2.25 -4.67 12.92
N CYS A 645 2.08 -3.89 11.84
CA CYS A 645 2.43 -2.46 11.83
C CYS A 645 1.35 -1.53 11.24
N GLY A 646 0.23 -2.06 10.75
CA GLY A 646 -0.87 -1.24 10.21
C GLY A 646 -0.64 -0.68 8.80
N ASP A 647 0.55 -0.89 8.23
CA ASP A 647 0.87 -0.51 6.86
C ASP A 647 -0.09 -1.15 5.84
N PHE A 648 -0.54 -0.38 4.86
CA PHE A 648 -1.54 -0.79 3.87
C PHE A 648 -0.92 -0.90 2.48
N LYS A 649 -1.13 -2.05 1.82
CA LYS A 649 -0.79 -2.24 0.40
C LYS A 649 -2.02 -2.52 -0.43
N GLN A 650 -2.34 -1.60 -1.34
CA GLN A 650 -3.24 -1.87 -2.44
C GLN A 650 -2.50 -2.72 -3.49
N ILE A 651 -3.05 -3.88 -3.82
CA ILE A 651 -2.70 -4.56 -5.06
C ILE A 651 -3.82 -4.22 -6.02
N SER A 652 -3.47 -3.55 -7.12
CA SER A 652 -4.15 -3.51 -8.42
C SER A 652 -5.65 -3.91 -8.44
N ASP A 653 -6.48 -3.00 -8.92
CA ASP A 653 -7.94 -3.04 -9.00
C ASP A 653 -8.56 -4.35 -9.52
N GLN A 654 -9.05 -5.25 -8.65
CA GLN A 654 -10.02 -6.30 -9.03
C GLN A 654 -10.91 -6.79 -7.84
N PRO A 655 -12.27 -6.79 -7.96
CA PRO A 655 -13.26 -7.32 -7.00
C PRO A 655 -13.58 -8.83 -7.08
N PHE A 656 -14.14 -9.48 -6.02
CA PHE A 656 -15.21 -10.50 -6.18
C PHE A 656 -16.04 -10.96 -4.94
N GLN A 657 -17.38 -10.97 -5.11
CA GLN A 657 -18.29 -12.07 -4.76
C GLN A 657 -19.48 -12.19 -5.76
N SER A 658 -19.44 -13.18 -6.68
CA SER A 658 -20.45 -13.33 -7.75
C SER A 658 -21.65 -14.23 -7.45
N TYR A 659 -22.81 -13.77 -7.95
CA TYR A 659 -23.90 -14.61 -8.41
C TYR A 659 -23.63 -15.06 -9.86
N ILE A 660 -24.15 -16.21 -10.26
CA ILE A 660 -24.12 -16.65 -11.67
C ILE A 660 -25.41 -16.18 -12.31
N TYR A 661 -25.29 -15.31 -13.32
CA TYR A 661 -26.40 -14.79 -14.10
C TYR A 661 -26.36 -15.39 -15.50
N THR A 662 -27.43 -16.04 -15.91
CA THR A 662 -27.54 -16.65 -17.24
C THR A 662 -28.70 -15.99 -17.98
N LEU A 663 -28.44 -15.49 -19.19
CA LEU A 663 -29.46 -15.06 -20.13
C LEU A 663 -29.74 -16.17 -21.14
N SER A 664 -31.00 -16.33 -21.56
CA SER A 664 -31.32 -17.26 -22.66
C SER A 664 -30.67 -16.85 -23.99
N ALA A 665 -30.38 -15.55 -24.15
CA ALA A 665 -29.53 -14.97 -25.20
C ALA A 665 -29.08 -13.57 -24.76
N ASP A 666 -27.82 -13.20 -25.01
CA ASP A 666 -27.24 -11.87 -24.73
C ASP A 666 -27.22 -10.96 -25.97
N SER A 667 -27.53 -11.52 -27.14
CA SER A 667 -27.69 -10.77 -28.37
C SER A 667 -28.75 -11.38 -29.30
N PHE A 668 -29.44 -10.51 -30.04
CA PHE A 668 -30.41 -10.85 -31.07
C PHE A 668 -30.07 -10.08 -32.36
N ASP A 669 -30.37 -10.67 -33.51
CA ASP A 669 -30.28 -9.94 -34.77
C ASP A 669 -31.49 -9.01 -34.92
N TYR A 670 -31.28 -7.83 -35.52
CA TYR A 670 -32.37 -6.88 -35.74
C TYR A 670 -33.43 -7.46 -36.68
N ASP A 671 -34.62 -7.72 -36.12
CA ASP A 671 -35.80 -8.23 -36.82
C ASP A 671 -37.03 -7.32 -36.66
N GLY A 672 -36.87 -6.16 -36.01
CA GLY A 672 -37.92 -5.17 -35.77
C GLY A 672 -38.95 -5.56 -34.70
N LYS A 673 -38.71 -6.60 -33.90
CA LYS A 673 -39.64 -7.07 -32.85
C LYS A 673 -39.06 -6.90 -31.45
N ASN A 674 -39.93 -6.76 -30.45
CA ASN A 674 -39.50 -6.69 -29.05
C ASN A 674 -38.91 -8.03 -28.58
N HIS A 675 -37.65 -8.00 -28.12
CA HIS A 675 -36.99 -9.19 -27.53
C HIS A 675 -36.97 -9.12 -26.00
N ARG A 676 -37.13 -10.28 -25.34
CA ARG A 676 -37.07 -10.42 -23.87
C ARG A 676 -36.38 -11.75 -23.51
N PRO A 677 -35.05 -11.78 -23.35
CA PRO A 677 -34.35 -12.99 -22.97
C PRO A 677 -34.70 -13.39 -21.54
N ALA A 678 -34.92 -14.68 -21.28
CA ALA A 678 -35.17 -15.17 -19.93
C ALA A 678 -33.90 -15.04 -19.08
N VAL A 679 -34.07 -14.72 -17.79
CA VAL A 679 -32.97 -14.54 -16.82
C VAL A 679 -33.04 -15.63 -15.77
N THR A 680 -31.92 -16.30 -15.53
CA THR A 680 -31.73 -17.26 -14.44
C THR A 680 -30.61 -16.79 -13.52
N ILE A 681 -30.82 -16.86 -12.19
CA ILE A 681 -29.86 -16.39 -11.18
C ILE A 681 -29.58 -17.51 -10.17
N ASN A 682 -28.31 -17.82 -9.95
CA ASN A 682 -27.87 -18.87 -9.02
C ASN A 682 -26.85 -18.32 -8.01
N ASP A 683 -27.05 -18.59 -6.73
CA ASP A 683 -26.20 -18.14 -5.61
C ASP A 683 -25.05 -19.11 -5.25
N LYS A 684 -24.84 -20.13 -6.10
CA LYS A 684 -23.95 -21.30 -6.01
C LYS A 684 -24.46 -22.45 -5.14
N ASN A 685 -25.54 -22.27 -4.38
CA ASN A 685 -26.17 -23.31 -3.58
C ASN A 685 -27.54 -23.73 -4.14
N ARG A 686 -28.30 -22.79 -4.71
CA ARG A 686 -29.57 -23.03 -5.40
C ARG A 686 -29.87 -21.98 -6.45
N GLU A 687 -30.76 -22.34 -7.37
CA GLU A 687 -31.38 -21.38 -8.28
C GLU A 687 -32.38 -20.52 -7.50
N LEU A 688 -32.34 -19.21 -7.72
CA LEU A 688 -33.22 -18.24 -7.08
C LEU A 688 -34.52 -18.10 -7.89
N THR A 689 -35.64 -17.89 -7.21
CA THR A 689 -36.97 -17.87 -7.82
C THR A 689 -37.45 -16.45 -8.11
N GLU A 690 -37.70 -16.11 -9.38
CA GLU A 690 -38.30 -14.83 -9.79
C GLU A 690 -39.70 -14.65 -9.16
N GLY A 691 -40.03 -13.46 -8.69
CA GLY A 691 -41.26 -13.17 -7.94
C GLY A 691 -41.16 -13.44 -6.43
N THR A 692 -40.15 -14.22 -5.99
CA THR A 692 -39.93 -14.56 -4.57
C THR A 692 -38.59 -14.02 -4.05
N ASP A 693 -37.47 -14.35 -4.71
CA ASP A 693 -36.11 -13.97 -4.32
C ASP A 693 -35.60 -12.73 -5.10
N TYR A 694 -36.19 -12.41 -6.26
CA TYR A 694 -35.94 -11.18 -7.04
C TYR A 694 -37.10 -10.87 -8.00
N ASP A 695 -37.20 -9.63 -8.49
CA ASP A 695 -38.12 -9.20 -9.56
C ASP A 695 -37.33 -8.72 -10.78
N LEU A 696 -37.84 -8.99 -11.98
CA LEU A 696 -37.27 -8.48 -13.24
C LEU A 696 -38.13 -7.37 -13.84
N THR A 697 -37.47 -6.33 -14.34
CA THR A 697 -38.10 -5.27 -15.12
C THR A 697 -37.37 -5.11 -16.45
N TYR A 698 -38.11 -5.32 -17.54
CA TYR A 698 -37.64 -5.15 -18.90
C TYR A 698 -38.03 -3.76 -19.43
N PRO A 699 -37.31 -3.24 -20.44
CA PRO A 699 -37.70 -1.99 -21.08
C PRO A 699 -39.07 -2.12 -21.76
N SER A 700 -39.81 -1.01 -21.80
CA SER A 700 -41.17 -0.96 -22.39
C SER A 700 -41.19 -1.28 -23.88
N ARG A 701 -40.10 -0.99 -24.58
CA ARG A 701 -39.87 -1.33 -25.99
C ARG A 701 -38.40 -1.71 -26.21
N SER A 702 -38.18 -2.80 -26.95
CA SER A 702 -36.88 -3.39 -27.28
C SER A 702 -36.89 -3.99 -28.69
N ALA A 703 -37.33 -3.21 -29.67
CA ALA A 703 -37.47 -3.65 -31.07
C ALA A 703 -36.40 -3.08 -32.02
N ASP A 704 -35.70 -2.04 -31.58
CA ASP A 704 -34.74 -1.30 -32.40
C ASP A 704 -33.32 -1.79 -32.12
N SER A 705 -32.37 -1.60 -33.03
CA SER A 705 -30.98 -1.97 -32.74
C SER A 705 -30.41 -1.12 -31.61
N GLY A 706 -29.72 -1.74 -30.66
CA GLY A 706 -29.19 -1.07 -29.49
C GLY A 706 -29.04 -2.00 -28.29
N THR A 707 -28.50 -1.47 -27.20
CA THR A 707 -28.32 -2.20 -25.95
C THR A 707 -29.47 -1.91 -25.00
N TYR A 708 -30.12 -2.96 -24.52
CA TYR A 708 -31.29 -2.91 -23.68
C TYR A 708 -30.99 -3.44 -22.28
N ARG A 709 -31.52 -2.75 -21.27
CA ARG A 709 -31.23 -3.02 -19.86
C ARG A 709 -32.37 -3.75 -19.19
N ILE A 710 -32.09 -4.93 -18.64
CA ILE A 710 -32.96 -5.65 -17.72
C ILE A 710 -32.54 -5.27 -16.29
N THR A 711 -33.52 -4.88 -15.48
CA THR A 711 -33.28 -4.55 -14.07
C THR A 711 -33.70 -5.73 -13.21
N VAL A 712 -32.80 -6.23 -12.39
CA VAL A 712 -33.05 -7.27 -11.38
C VAL A 712 -33.07 -6.61 -10.00
N ASN A 713 -34.20 -6.68 -9.30
CA ASN A 713 -34.34 -6.16 -7.94
C ASN A 713 -34.48 -7.32 -6.96
N PHE A 714 -33.50 -7.52 -6.08
CA PHE A 714 -33.48 -8.65 -5.15
C PHE A 714 -34.37 -8.42 -3.92
N LYS A 715 -34.98 -9.50 -3.42
CA LYS A 715 -35.91 -9.49 -2.28
C LYS A 715 -35.81 -10.78 -1.44
N ASN A 716 -36.58 -10.84 -0.34
CA ASN A 716 -36.71 -12.02 0.54
C ASN A 716 -35.37 -12.55 1.09
N GLY A 717 -34.58 -11.69 1.75
CA GLY A 717 -33.27 -12.02 2.31
C GLY A 717 -32.09 -11.72 1.38
N TYR A 718 -32.36 -11.39 0.12
CA TYR A 718 -31.42 -10.80 -0.84
C TYR A 718 -31.72 -9.31 -1.03
N SER A 719 -30.71 -8.47 -1.31
CA SER A 719 -30.88 -7.01 -1.44
C SER A 719 -30.00 -6.40 -2.54
N GLY A 720 -30.37 -5.23 -3.05
CA GLY A 720 -29.67 -4.50 -4.11
C GLY A 720 -30.28 -4.67 -5.51
N THR A 721 -29.75 -3.91 -6.47
CA THR A 721 -30.21 -3.88 -7.88
C THR A 721 -29.06 -4.25 -8.80
N LYS A 722 -29.26 -5.23 -9.69
CA LYS A 722 -28.30 -5.61 -10.74
C LYS A 722 -28.89 -5.30 -12.11
N TYR A 723 -28.06 -4.75 -12.99
CA TYR A 723 -28.42 -4.56 -14.40
C TYR A 723 -27.78 -5.66 -15.24
N LEU A 724 -28.60 -6.33 -16.03
CA LEU A 724 -28.16 -7.23 -17.09
C LEU A 724 -28.47 -6.55 -18.42
N TYR A 725 -27.63 -6.80 -19.41
CA TYR A 725 -27.75 -6.17 -20.72
C TYR A 725 -27.84 -7.24 -21.79
N TYR A 726 -28.68 -6.98 -22.79
CA TYR A 726 -28.68 -7.71 -24.05
C TYR A 726 -28.73 -6.70 -25.19
N SER A 727 -28.24 -7.10 -26.36
CA SER A 727 -28.13 -6.21 -27.50
C SER A 727 -28.96 -6.72 -28.68
N ILE A 728 -29.56 -5.80 -29.42
CA ILE A 728 -30.11 -6.07 -30.75
C ILE A 728 -29.14 -5.47 -31.73
N LYS A 729 -28.48 -6.32 -32.51
CA LYS A 729 -27.43 -5.90 -33.43
C LYS A 729 -28.04 -5.11 -34.57
N SER A 730 -27.55 -3.89 -34.79
CA SER A 730 -27.85 -3.13 -36.01
C SER A 730 -27.37 -3.94 -37.20
N TYR A 731 -28.20 -4.07 -38.23
CA TYR A 731 -27.75 -4.63 -39.49
C TYR A 731 -26.61 -3.75 -40.03
N ASN A 732 -25.36 -4.22 -39.99
CA ASN A 732 -24.28 -3.65 -40.79
C ASN A 732 -23.00 -4.52 -40.82
N GLU A 733 -22.47 -4.62 -42.03
CA GLU A 733 -21.41 -5.50 -42.52
C GLU A 733 -19.98 -4.93 -42.33
N THR A 734 -19.74 -4.04 -41.35
CA THR A 734 -18.59 -3.09 -41.38
C THR A 734 -17.62 -3.06 -40.18
N GLN A 735 -17.71 -3.96 -39.18
CA GLN A 735 -16.84 -3.91 -37.98
C GLN A 735 -15.39 -4.40 -38.23
N THR A 736 -15.20 -5.41 -39.09
CA THR A 736 -13.88 -6.03 -39.37
C THR A 736 -12.88 -5.09 -40.05
N GLN A 737 -13.36 -4.06 -40.78
CA GLN A 737 -12.50 -3.08 -41.46
C GLN A 737 -11.84 -2.08 -40.48
N SER A 738 -12.48 -1.79 -39.35
CA SER A 738 -12.04 -0.76 -38.39
C SER A 738 -10.90 -1.22 -37.46
N TYR A 739 -10.94 -2.45 -36.95
CA TYR A 739 -9.87 -2.98 -36.08
C TYR A 739 -8.61 -3.34 -36.86
N LYS A 740 -8.77 -3.84 -38.09
CA LYS A 740 -7.64 -4.01 -39.02
C LYS A 740 -6.89 -2.70 -39.21
N GLN A 741 -7.61 -1.60 -39.43
CA GLN A 741 -7.03 -0.27 -39.60
C GLN A 741 -6.29 0.19 -38.33
N TYR A 742 -6.87 -0.03 -37.15
CA TYR A 742 -6.18 0.21 -35.87
C TYR A 742 -4.85 -0.57 -35.77
N LEU A 743 -4.83 -1.86 -36.11
CA LEU A 743 -3.59 -2.66 -36.04
C LEU A 743 -2.50 -2.13 -36.99
N LEU A 744 -2.87 -1.70 -38.20
CA LEU A 744 -1.95 -1.08 -39.15
C LEU A 744 -1.38 0.23 -38.59
N GLU A 745 -2.21 1.06 -37.96
CA GLU A 745 -1.81 2.32 -37.33
C GLU A 745 -0.90 2.11 -36.11
N GLN A 746 -1.08 1.00 -35.36
CA GLN A 746 -0.16 0.58 -34.30
C GLN A 746 1.19 0.05 -34.82
N GLY A 747 1.35 -0.08 -36.14
CA GLY A 747 2.59 -0.47 -36.80
C GLY A 747 2.70 -1.97 -37.12
N PHE A 748 1.61 -2.73 -37.05
CA PHE A 748 1.61 -4.12 -37.53
C PHE A 748 1.65 -4.17 -39.06
N PRO A 749 2.46 -5.05 -39.68
CA PRO A 749 2.38 -5.29 -41.11
C PRO A 749 1.04 -5.94 -41.51
N GLU A 750 0.57 -5.66 -42.72
CA GLU A 750 -0.66 -6.23 -43.30
C GLU A 750 -0.75 -7.76 -43.12
N SER A 751 0.38 -8.47 -43.29
CA SER A 751 0.47 -9.93 -43.16
C SER A 751 0.14 -10.50 -41.76
N TYR A 752 0.06 -9.66 -40.73
CA TYR A 752 -0.30 -10.06 -39.37
C TYR A 752 -1.80 -9.89 -39.10
N THR A 753 -2.41 -8.90 -39.74
CA THR A 753 -3.72 -8.34 -39.34
C THR A 753 -4.85 -9.35 -39.35
N ALA A 754 -4.96 -10.20 -40.39
CA ALA A 754 -6.06 -11.16 -40.52
C ALA A 754 -6.15 -12.13 -39.32
N LYS A 755 -5.00 -12.61 -38.82
CA LYS A 755 -4.96 -13.52 -37.66
C LYS A 755 -5.25 -12.79 -36.35
N LEU A 756 -4.74 -11.57 -36.19
CA LEU A 756 -4.96 -10.77 -34.99
C LEU A 756 -6.41 -10.29 -34.88
N VAL A 757 -7.05 -9.94 -36.01
CA VAL A 757 -8.48 -9.60 -36.05
C VAL A 757 -9.32 -10.81 -35.61
N ALA A 758 -9.05 -12.00 -36.16
CA ALA A 758 -9.76 -13.22 -35.77
C ALA A 758 -9.60 -13.56 -34.27
N LEU A 759 -8.43 -13.31 -33.69
CA LEU A 759 -8.20 -13.48 -32.26
C LEU A 759 -8.89 -12.42 -31.42
N HIS A 760 -8.94 -11.16 -31.88
CA HIS A 760 -9.67 -10.09 -31.18
C HIS A 760 -11.18 -10.33 -31.19
N GLU A 761 -11.74 -10.76 -32.32
CA GLU A 761 -13.15 -11.12 -32.44
C GLU A 761 -13.54 -12.25 -31.48
N LYS A 762 -12.64 -13.21 -31.27
CA LYS A 762 -12.83 -14.30 -30.31
C LYS A 762 -12.58 -13.89 -28.86
N TYR A 763 -11.61 -13.00 -28.63
CA TYR A 763 -11.18 -12.54 -27.30
C TYR A 763 -11.02 -11.01 -27.27
N PRO A 764 -12.11 -10.25 -27.07
CA PRO A 764 -12.08 -8.79 -27.15
C PRO A 764 -11.18 -8.12 -26.11
N ASN A 765 -10.90 -8.78 -24.99
CA ASN A 765 -10.05 -8.29 -23.91
C ASN A 765 -8.54 -8.51 -24.15
N TRP A 766 -8.16 -9.16 -25.25
CA TRP A 766 -6.77 -9.35 -25.62
C TRP A 766 -6.21 -8.11 -26.30
N GLU A 767 -5.04 -7.67 -25.83
CA GLU A 767 -4.35 -6.48 -26.31
C GLU A 767 -3.11 -6.89 -27.10
N PHE A 768 -3.04 -6.48 -28.38
CA PHE A 768 -1.89 -6.75 -29.24
C PHE A 768 -1.02 -5.51 -29.39
N LYS A 769 0.26 -5.62 -29.02
CA LYS A 769 1.25 -4.54 -29.12
C LYS A 769 2.39 -4.94 -30.03
N VAL A 770 2.84 -4.00 -30.85
CA VAL A 770 4.03 -4.17 -31.67
C VAL A 770 5.26 -4.13 -30.78
N TYR A 771 6.09 -5.17 -30.88
CA TYR A 771 7.48 -5.10 -30.46
C TYR A 771 8.35 -4.83 -31.68
N ASN A 772 8.72 -3.56 -31.88
CA ASN A 772 9.56 -3.18 -33.02
C ASN A 772 11.01 -3.60 -32.75
N THR A 773 11.46 -4.66 -33.42
CA THR A 773 12.83 -5.18 -33.26
C THR A 773 13.88 -4.22 -33.83
N GLY A 774 13.48 -3.38 -34.80
CA GLY A 774 14.38 -2.55 -35.59
C GLY A 774 15.28 -3.31 -36.56
N LEU A 775 15.22 -4.65 -36.57
CA LEU A 775 16.11 -5.55 -37.30
C LEU A 775 15.54 -5.93 -38.66
N ASP A 776 16.42 -6.07 -39.65
CA ASP A 776 16.13 -6.78 -40.89
C ASP A 776 15.97 -8.28 -40.62
N TRP A 777 14.95 -8.90 -41.24
CA TRP A 777 14.59 -10.30 -41.01
C TRP A 777 15.76 -11.27 -41.23
N GLN A 778 16.49 -11.13 -42.34
CA GLN A 778 17.61 -12.03 -42.64
C GLN A 778 18.78 -11.80 -41.68
N THR A 779 19.02 -10.54 -41.31
CA THR A 779 20.04 -10.19 -40.31
C THR A 779 19.74 -10.86 -38.96
N ALA A 780 18.48 -10.82 -38.52
CA ALA A 780 18.08 -11.43 -37.26
C ALA A 780 18.19 -12.97 -37.28
N VAL A 781 17.78 -13.61 -38.38
CA VAL A 781 17.94 -15.08 -38.56
C VAL A 781 19.40 -15.49 -38.54
N ASN A 782 20.28 -14.72 -39.20
CA ASN A 782 21.71 -15.01 -39.23
C ASN A 782 22.34 -14.87 -37.84
N GLY A 783 21.95 -13.82 -37.10
CA GLY A 783 22.43 -13.57 -35.74
C GLY A 783 22.00 -14.65 -34.75
N GLU A 784 20.71 -15.01 -34.73
CA GLU A 784 20.20 -16.12 -33.90
C GLU A 784 20.92 -17.43 -34.20
N ARG A 785 21.29 -17.67 -35.46
CA ARG A 785 22.02 -18.87 -35.86
C ARG A 785 23.48 -18.88 -35.50
N ASP A 786 24.12 -17.79 -35.09
CA ASP A 786 25.56 -17.78 -34.83
C ASP A 786 25.88 -17.71 -33.31
N PRO A 787 26.41 -18.79 -32.70
CA PRO A 787 26.80 -20.07 -33.29
C PRO A 787 25.63 -21.06 -33.43
N HIS A 788 25.73 -21.96 -34.42
CA HIS A 788 24.71 -22.99 -34.70
C HIS A 788 24.37 -23.87 -33.48
N SER A 789 25.28 -23.98 -32.51
CA SER A 789 25.09 -24.75 -31.27
C SER A 789 24.04 -24.16 -30.33
N LYS A 790 23.53 -22.94 -30.59
CA LYS A 790 22.49 -22.30 -29.80
C LYS A 790 21.07 -22.53 -30.31
N GLN A 791 20.93 -22.93 -31.58
CA GLN A 791 19.63 -23.24 -32.18
C GLN A 791 19.54 -24.74 -32.43
N ARG A 792 18.71 -25.43 -31.65
CA ARG A 792 18.71 -26.90 -31.57
C ARG A 792 17.31 -27.48 -31.74
N ILE A 793 17.25 -28.74 -32.17
CA ILE A 793 16.04 -29.55 -32.27
C ILE A 793 16.31 -30.89 -31.57
N GLY A 794 15.44 -31.29 -30.63
CA GLY A 794 15.63 -32.53 -29.89
C GLY A 794 15.66 -33.77 -30.80
N VAL A 795 16.45 -34.79 -30.46
CA VAL A 795 16.56 -36.04 -31.26
C VAL A 795 15.21 -36.75 -31.40
N TYR A 796 14.35 -36.67 -30.38
CA TYR A 796 13.00 -37.24 -30.45
C TYR A 796 12.07 -36.40 -31.33
N GLU A 797 12.15 -35.07 -31.20
CA GLU A 797 11.37 -34.11 -31.97
C GLU A 797 11.70 -34.17 -33.47
N SER A 798 12.98 -34.37 -33.82
CA SER A 798 13.42 -34.45 -35.21
C SER A 798 12.79 -35.61 -35.99
N LYS A 799 12.28 -36.64 -35.30
CA LYS A 799 11.61 -37.80 -35.95
C LYS A 799 10.27 -37.41 -36.58
N SER A 800 9.64 -36.35 -36.09
CA SER A 800 8.37 -35.83 -36.58
C SER A 800 8.51 -34.59 -37.47
N LEU A 801 9.74 -34.11 -37.70
CA LEU A 801 10.00 -32.90 -38.48
C LEU A 801 10.61 -33.24 -39.86
N PRO A 802 10.45 -32.35 -40.85
CA PRO A 802 11.12 -32.50 -42.15
C PRO A 802 12.65 -32.59 -41.99
N ALA A 803 13.30 -33.46 -42.76
CA ALA A 803 14.75 -33.67 -42.66
C ALA A 803 15.57 -32.39 -42.89
N ASP A 804 15.04 -31.45 -43.69
CA ASP A 804 15.69 -30.17 -43.98
C ASP A 804 15.54 -29.11 -42.87
N TYR A 805 14.91 -29.46 -41.75
CA TYR A 805 14.94 -28.66 -40.51
C TYR A 805 16.23 -28.87 -39.72
N LEU A 806 17.02 -29.89 -40.07
CA LEU A 806 18.32 -30.14 -39.46
C LEU A 806 19.43 -29.47 -40.28
N CYS A 807 20.40 -28.87 -39.59
CA CYS A 807 21.51 -28.20 -40.24
C CYS A 807 22.36 -29.18 -41.04
N SER A 808 22.53 -28.89 -42.34
CA SER A 808 23.26 -29.73 -43.28
C SER A 808 24.74 -29.33 -43.47
N CYS A 809 25.21 -28.28 -42.77
CA CYS A 809 26.60 -27.85 -42.90
C CYS A 809 27.57 -28.92 -42.41
N SER A 810 28.79 -28.92 -42.95
CA SER A 810 29.80 -29.95 -42.68
C SER A 810 30.11 -30.16 -41.19
N LYS A 811 29.96 -29.11 -40.37
CA LYS A 811 30.19 -29.15 -38.91
C LYS A 811 29.01 -29.69 -38.10
N CYS A 812 27.79 -29.69 -38.64
CA CYS A 812 26.57 -30.04 -37.88
C CYS A 812 25.87 -31.31 -38.36
N LYS A 813 26.11 -31.72 -39.62
CA LYS A 813 25.39 -32.83 -40.24
C LYS A 813 25.60 -34.13 -39.47
N GLY A 814 24.52 -34.67 -38.89
CA GLY A 814 24.54 -35.91 -38.10
C GLY A 814 25.19 -35.79 -36.72
N VAL A 815 25.59 -34.58 -36.30
CA VAL A 815 26.19 -34.34 -34.99
C VAL A 815 25.08 -34.19 -33.95
N VAL A 816 25.08 -35.07 -32.96
CA VAL A 816 24.25 -34.96 -31.76
C VAL A 816 25.10 -34.37 -30.65
N GLN A 817 24.69 -33.23 -30.14
CA GLN A 817 25.16 -32.64 -28.89
C GLN A 817 23.98 -32.67 -27.91
N ASP A 818 24.18 -32.86 -26.60
CA ASP A 818 23.14 -33.00 -25.54
C ASP A 818 21.75 -33.46 -26.03
N SER A 819 21.69 -34.64 -26.67
CA SER A 819 20.46 -35.24 -27.18
C SER A 819 19.65 -34.39 -28.17
N SER A 820 20.30 -33.51 -28.94
CA SER A 820 19.69 -32.65 -29.95
C SER A 820 20.61 -32.44 -31.18
N TYR A 821 20.01 -32.13 -32.32
CA TYR A 821 20.70 -31.70 -33.55
C TYR A 821 20.70 -30.17 -33.67
N ALA A 822 21.64 -29.60 -34.42
CA ALA A 822 21.58 -28.18 -34.77
C ALA A 822 20.45 -27.91 -35.78
N ALA A 823 19.70 -26.83 -35.57
CA ALA A 823 18.60 -26.39 -36.44
C ALA A 823 19.13 -25.77 -37.74
N SER A 824 18.43 -26.00 -38.86
CA SER A 824 18.73 -25.34 -40.14
C SER A 824 18.20 -23.90 -40.15
N GLU A 825 18.66 -23.11 -41.12
CA GLU A 825 18.08 -21.78 -41.37
C GLU A 825 16.57 -21.82 -41.60
N LYS A 826 16.09 -22.87 -42.29
CA LYS A 826 14.67 -23.08 -42.55
C LYS A 826 13.89 -23.28 -41.25
N ALA A 827 14.42 -24.09 -40.33
CA ALA A 827 13.80 -24.29 -39.03
C ALA A 827 13.80 -23.01 -38.19
N VAL A 828 14.92 -22.28 -38.14
CA VAL A 828 14.99 -21.01 -37.39
C VAL A 828 14.01 -19.99 -37.95
N LYS A 829 13.95 -19.81 -39.28
CA LYS A 829 12.95 -18.95 -39.93
C LYS A 829 11.51 -19.34 -39.57
N TYR A 830 11.21 -20.64 -39.57
CA TYR A 830 9.87 -21.13 -39.24
C TYR A 830 9.47 -20.82 -37.78
N TYR A 831 10.33 -21.13 -36.81
CA TYR A 831 10.01 -20.92 -35.40
C TYR A 831 10.09 -19.45 -34.97
N MET A 832 10.97 -18.67 -35.59
CA MET A 832 11.15 -17.26 -35.29
C MET A 832 10.06 -16.39 -35.94
N ASP A 833 9.39 -16.82 -37.02
CA ASP A 833 8.36 -16.01 -37.69
C ASP A 833 7.08 -15.93 -36.83
N PRO A 834 6.72 -14.76 -36.28
CA PRO A 834 5.58 -14.64 -35.39
C PRO A 834 4.25 -15.00 -36.06
N ARG A 835 4.14 -14.82 -37.38
CA ARG A 835 2.92 -15.10 -38.16
C ARG A 835 2.54 -16.57 -38.10
N ASN A 836 3.49 -17.49 -37.85
CA ASN A 836 3.21 -18.91 -37.70
C ASN A 836 2.48 -19.26 -36.40
N TRP A 837 2.44 -18.34 -35.44
CA TRP A 837 1.98 -18.59 -34.08
C TRP A 837 0.88 -17.65 -33.60
N LEU A 838 0.31 -16.83 -34.49
CA LEU A 838 -0.86 -15.99 -34.21
C LEU A 838 -2.14 -16.83 -34.26
N ASP A 839 -2.21 -17.84 -33.39
CA ASP A 839 -3.39 -18.65 -33.13
C ASP A 839 -3.68 -18.69 -31.63
N GLU A 840 -4.90 -19.07 -31.27
CA GLU A 840 -5.43 -19.06 -29.89
C GLU A 840 -4.51 -19.75 -28.87
N LYS A 841 -3.75 -20.77 -29.31
CA LYS A 841 -2.93 -21.59 -28.44
C LYS A 841 -1.50 -21.09 -28.34
N HIS A 842 -0.87 -20.77 -29.48
CA HIS A 842 0.57 -20.47 -29.51
C HIS A 842 0.91 -18.99 -29.33
N ILE A 843 -0.09 -18.09 -29.36
CA ILE A 843 0.12 -16.65 -29.16
C ILE A 843 0.66 -16.32 -27.76
N PHE A 844 0.44 -17.18 -26.76
CA PHE A 844 0.91 -17.00 -25.38
C PHE A 844 2.44 -16.99 -25.23
N GLN A 845 3.20 -17.38 -26.26
CA GLN A 845 4.64 -17.13 -26.26
C GLN A 845 4.98 -15.63 -26.32
N PHE A 846 4.06 -14.79 -26.82
CA PHE A 846 4.19 -13.34 -26.90
C PHE A 846 3.56 -12.61 -25.70
N GLU A 847 2.91 -13.33 -24.78
CA GLU A 847 2.34 -12.73 -23.59
C GLU A 847 3.46 -12.10 -22.74
N THR A 848 3.20 -10.89 -22.25
CA THR A 848 4.16 -10.22 -21.38
C THR A 848 4.31 -10.96 -20.04
N THR A 849 5.57 -11.17 -19.63
CA THR A 849 5.92 -11.66 -18.29
C THR A 849 5.88 -10.56 -17.24
N ASN A 850 5.68 -9.30 -17.64
CA ASN A 850 5.71 -8.12 -16.78
C ASN A 850 4.31 -7.57 -16.49
N GLY A 851 4.18 -6.83 -15.40
CA GLY A 851 2.95 -6.12 -15.06
C GLY A 851 1.88 -7.03 -14.46
N GLY A 852 0.72 -7.14 -15.12
CA GLY A 852 -0.43 -7.91 -14.61
C GLY A 852 -1.72 -7.12 -14.44
N SER A 853 -1.91 -6.00 -15.16
CA SER A 853 -3.17 -5.25 -15.18
C SER A 853 -4.34 -6.18 -15.53
N GLY A 854 -5.31 -6.31 -14.62
CA GLY A 854 -6.47 -7.20 -14.78
C GLY A 854 -6.26 -8.66 -14.37
N GLN A 855 -5.09 -9.03 -13.83
CA GLN A 855 -4.84 -10.38 -13.29
C GLN A 855 -5.14 -10.44 -11.78
N THR A 856 -5.92 -11.43 -11.35
CA THR A 856 -6.50 -11.52 -10.00
C THR A 856 -5.82 -12.55 -9.10
N ARG A 857 -6.04 -12.44 -7.79
CA ARG A 857 -5.67 -13.51 -6.85
C ARG A 857 -6.43 -14.80 -7.14
N GLU A 858 -7.68 -14.69 -7.53
CA GLU A 858 -8.55 -15.81 -7.89
C GLU A 858 -8.02 -16.53 -9.14
N GLY A 859 -7.48 -15.78 -10.10
CA GLY A 859 -6.79 -16.34 -11.25
C GLY A 859 -5.49 -17.03 -10.86
N VAL A 860 -4.71 -16.47 -9.92
CA VAL A 860 -3.56 -17.16 -9.32
C VAL A 860 -3.98 -18.45 -8.62
N GLU A 861 -5.05 -18.47 -7.84
CA GLU A 861 -5.58 -19.68 -7.20
C GLU A 861 -6.05 -20.70 -8.23
N SER A 862 -6.68 -20.25 -9.31
CA SER A 862 -7.09 -21.12 -10.42
C SER A 862 -5.88 -21.75 -11.09
N ILE A 863 -4.81 -20.99 -11.32
CA ILE A 863 -3.54 -21.52 -11.80
C ILE A 863 -3.00 -22.54 -10.79
N LEU A 864 -2.93 -22.23 -9.49
CA LEU A 864 -2.41 -23.15 -8.46
C LEU A 864 -3.28 -24.39 -8.24
N LYS A 865 -4.52 -24.43 -8.76
CA LYS A 865 -5.41 -25.59 -8.65
C LYS A 865 -4.73 -26.88 -9.11
N GLY A 866 -4.85 -27.91 -8.27
CA GLY A 866 -4.20 -29.20 -8.49
C GLY A 866 -2.78 -29.30 -7.91
N THR A 867 -2.28 -28.26 -7.24
CA THR A 867 -1.05 -28.29 -6.43
C THR A 867 -1.38 -28.29 -4.93
N TRP A 868 -0.42 -28.61 -4.07
CA TRP A 868 -0.54 -28.50 -2.61
C TRP A 868 -0.60 -27.03 -2.12
N MET A 869 -0.30 -26.06 -2.99
CA MET A 869 -0.32 -24.63 -2.69
C MET A 869 -1.72 -24.01 -2.83
N TYR A 870 -2.65 -24.70 -3.51
CA TYR A 870 -4.02 -24.21 -3.77
C TYR A 870 -4.79 -23.97 -2.46
N LYS A 871 -5.23 -22.73 -2.25
CA LYS A 871 -5.94 -22.25 -1.06
C LYS A 871 -5.22 -22.54 0.27
N SER A 872 -3.93 -22.81 0.25
CA SER A 872 -3.15 -23.26 1.41
C SER A 872 -2.38 -22.11 2.04
N THR A 873 -2.43 -22.03 3.38
CA THR A 873 -1.51 -21.19 4.16
C THR A 873 -0.10 -21.77 4.17
N VAL A 874 0.90 -20.91 4.38
CA VAL A 874 2.30 -21.31 4.26
C VAL A 874 2.79 -22.02 5.52
N ARG A 875 2.90 -23.35 5.44
CA ARG A 875 3.64 -24.18 6.40
C ARG A 875 4.96 -24.60 5.79
N TYR A 876 6.03 -24.52 6.58
CA TYR A 876 7.38 -24.74 6.08
C TYR A 876 8.26 -25.40 7.15
N THR A 877 9.29 -26.09 6.70
CA THR A 877 10.36 -26.67 7.52
C THR A 877 11.40 -25.58 7.72
N ASN A 878 11.69 -25.19 8.96
CA ASN A 878 12.78 -24.25 9.21
C ASN A 878 14.16 -24.95 9.11
N THR A 879 15.24 -24.19 9.24
CA THR A 879 16.63 -24.68 9.13
C THR A 879 16.99 -25.78 10.15
N TYR A 880 16.31 -25.78 11.30
CA TYR A 880 16.40 -26.82 12.32
C TYR A 880 15.62 -28.10 12.00
N GLY A 881 14.73 -28.07 11.00
CA GLY A 881 13.91 -29.23 10.61
C GLY A 881 12.51 -29.25 11.22
N ASN A 882 12.17 -28.22 11.98
CA ASN A 882 10.87 -28.13 12.64
C ASN A 882 9.83 -27.55 11.69
N GLN A 883 8.62 -28.11 11.71
CA GLN A 883 7.49 -27.52 11.00
C GLN A 883 7.07 -26.22 11.68
N LYS A 884 6.95 -25.16 10.89
CA LYS A 884 6.52 -23.82 11.30
C LYS A 884 5.38 -23.36 10.40
N LEU A 885 4.43 -22.66 11.00
CA LEU A 885 3.45 -21.86 10.28
C LEU A 885 4.09 -20.49 10.07
N TYR A 886 4.20 -20.05 8.81
CA TYR A 886 4.76 -18.74 8.48
C TYR A 886 3.83 -17.62 8.96
N ASP A 887 2.57 -17.68 8.54
CA ASP A 887 1.49 -16.85 9.05
C ASP A 887 0.16 -17.61 8.92
N SER A 888 -0.77 -17.37 9.85
CA SER A 888 -2.02 -18.11 9.96
C SER A 888 -3.08 -17.75 8.91
N THR A 889 -2.79 -16.79 8.04
CA THR A 889 -3.76 -16.22 7.09
C THR A 889 -3.19 -15.94 5.71
N LEU A 890 -1.86 -15.78 5.57
CA LEU A 890 -1.20 -15.66 4.27
C LEU A 890 -1.17 -17.01 3.57
N LYS A 891 -1.82 -17.04 2.41
CA LYS A 891 -1.78 -18.13 1.43
C LYS A 891 -0.65 -17.92 0.42
N TYR A 892 -0.32 -18.97 -0.31
CA TYR A 892 0.64 -18.88 -1.40
C TYR A 892 0.23 -17.91 -2.50
N SER A 893 -1.07 -17.81 -2.80
CA SER A 893 -1.60 -16.81 -3.74
C SER A 893 -1.31 -15.38 -3.26
N ASP A 894 -1.39 -15.10 -1.96
CA ASP A 894 -1.06 -13.80 -1.40
C ASP A 894 0.41 -13.43 -1.60
N ILE A 895 1.31 -14.38 -1.37
CA ILE A 895 2.75 -14.16 -1.54
C ILE A 895 3.10 -13.95 -3.01
N ILE A 896 2.46 -14.67 -3.93
CA ILE A 896 2.67 -14.52 -5.37
C ILE A 896 2.23 -13.13 -5.85
N MET A 897 1.09 -12.63 -5.38
CA MET A 897 0.65 -11.27 -5.70
C MET A 897 1.63 -10.22 -5.15
N GLN A 898 2.18 -10.43 -3.94
CA GLN A 898 3.23 -9.56 -3.40
C GLN A 898 4.54 -9.64 -4.21
N ALA A 899 4.90 -10.83 -4.69
CA ALA A 899 6.07 -11.05 -5.52
C ALA A 899 5.97 -10.31 -6.85
N ALA A 900 4.79 -10.34 -7.48
CA ALA A 900 4.47 -9.58 -8.68
C ALA A 900 4.68 -8.07 -8.44
N ALA A 901 4.05 -7.53 -7.38
CA ALA A 901 4.15 -6.11 -7.04
C ALA A 901 5.60 -5.66 -6.73
N LYS A 902 6.41 -6.52 -6.09
CA LYS A 902 7.80 -6.18 -5.73
C LYS A 902 8.80 -6.36 -6.87
N SER A 903 8.52 -7.25 -7.81
CA SER A 903 9.45 -7.57 -8.90
C SER A 903 9.10 -6.85 -10.21
N GLY A 904 7.83 -6.51 -10.43
CA GLY A 904 7.35 -6.04 -11.73
C GLY A 904 6.94 -7.16 -12.70
N LEU A 905 6.99 -8.43 -12.28
CA LEU A 905 6.50 -9.57 -13.05
C LEU A 905 4.99 -9.77 -12.90
N ALA A 906 4.35 -10.34 -13.93
CA ALA A 906 2.93 -10.69 -13.91
C ALA A 906 2.61 -11.81 -12.90
N PRO A 907 1.55 -11.68 -12.06
CA PRO A 907 1.22 -12.68 -11.06
C PRO A 907 0.83 -14.03 -11.67
N TYR A 908 0.18 -14.06 -12.83
CA TYR A 908 -0.11 -15.33 -13.51
C TYR A 908 1.15 -15.99 -14.07
N TYR A 909 2.13 -15.20 -14.53
CA TYR A 909 3.43 -15.71 -14.95
C TYR A 909 4.15 -16.36 -13.76
N ILE A 910 4.23 -15.67 -12.61
CA ILE A 910 4.85 -16.20 -11.39
C ILE A 910 4.16 -17.50 -10.96
N ALA A 911 2.82 -17.51 -10.88
CA ALA A 911 2.05 -18.70 -10.48
C ALA A 911 2.26 -19.88 -11.44
N SER A 912 2.30 -19.61 -12.74
CA SER A 912 2.50 -20.64 -13.78
C SER A 912 3.90 -21.23 -13.72
N LYS A 913 4.94 -20.40 -13.52
CA LYS A 913 6.32 -20.87 -13.32
C LYS A 913 6.44 -21.71 -12.06
N ILE A 914 5.90 -21.25 -10.93
CA ILE A 914 5.89 -22.04 -9.69
C ILE A 914 5.20 -23.38 -9.91
N LYS A 915 4.01 -23.40 -10.51
CA LYS A 915 3.27 -24.64 -10.78
C LYS A 915 4.04 -25.61 -11.67
N GLN A 916 4.72 -25.09 -12.69
CA GLN A 916 5.59 -25.89 -13.57
C GLN A 916 6.68 -26.60 -12.76
N GLU A 917 7.29 -25.93 -11.79
CA GLU A 917 8.39 -26.47 -10.99
C GLU A 917 7.93 -27.38 -9.84
N VAL A 918 6.81 -27.07 -9.17
CA VAL A 918 6.35 -27.83 -7.99
C VAL A 918 5.47 -29.04 -8.31
N GLY A 919 4.92 -29.13 -9.52
CA GLY A 919 4.09 -30.26 -9.96
C GLY A 919 2.72 -30.38 -9.27
N SER A 920 2.08 -31.55 -9.41
CA SER A 920 0.70 -31.81 -8.95
C SER A 920 0.58 -32.12 -7.45
N SER A 921 -0.64 -32.46 -7.00
CA SER A 921 -1.17 -32.51 -5.63
C SER A 921 -0.39 -33.29 -4.55
N SER A 922 0.72 -33.95 -4.86
CA SER A 922 1.59 -34.59 -3.88
C SER A 922 2.94 -33.86 -3.79
N SER A 923 3.32 -33.44 -2.58
CA SER A 923 4.62 -32.81 -2.27
C SER A 923 5.85 -33.70 -2.54
N SER A 924 5.65 -34.93 -3.02
CA SER A 924 6.68 -35.95 -3.19
C SER A 924 7.71 -35.63 -4.30
N TYR A 925 7.36 -34.81 -5.30
CA TYR A 925 8.21 -34.58 -6.49
C TYR A 925 8.92 -33.22 -6.55
N ALA A 926 8.70 -32.32 -5.60
CA ALA A 926 9.19 -30.93 -5.66
C ALA A 926 10.51 -30.73 -4.88
N GLY A 927 11.61 -31.37 -5.31
CA GLY A 927 12.88 -31.40 -4.56
C GLY A 927 13.38 -30.03 -4.09
N GLY A 928 13.29 -28.99 -4.92
CA GLY A 928 13.77 -27.63 -4.60
C GLY A 928 12.87 -26.81 -3.67
N SER A 929 11.59 -27.17 -3.48
CA SER A 929 10.61 -26.34 -2.75
C SER A 929 10.09 -26.95 -1.45
N ARG A 930 10.61 -28.12 -1.04
CA ARG A 930 10.16 -28.82 0.19
C ARG A 930 10.82 -28.32 1.48
N GLY A 931 12.04 -27.80 1.40
CA GLY A 931 12.85 -27.47 2.57
C GLY A 931 13.24 -28.66 3.46
N THR A 932 13.05 -29.90 2.99
CA THR A 932 13.43 -31.12 3.73
C THR A 932 14.65 -31.83 3.16
N VAL A 933 15.22 -31.32 2.06
CA VAL A 933 16.33 -31.98 1.36
C VAL A 933 17.64 -31.68 2.07
N MET A 934 18.26 -32.70 2.65
CA MET A 934 19.57 -32.61 3.27
C MET A 934 20.66 -32.45 2.18
N PRO A 935 21.67 -31.57 2.37
CA PRO A 935 22.01 -30.78 3.56
C PRO A 935 21.26 -29.44 3.67
N PHE A 936 20.49 -29.08 2.65
CA PHE A 936 19.78 -27.81 2.47
C PHE A 936 18.43 -27.74 3.20
N GLN A 937 18.28 -28.46 4.31
CA GLN A 937 17.07 -28.40 5.12
C GLN A 937 16.80 -26.96 5.57
N GLY A 938 15.57 -26.49 5.36
CA GLY A 938 15.14 -25.12 5.56
C GLY A 938 15.38 -24.16 4.40
N ILE A 939 15.97 -24.60 3.28
CA ILE A 939 16.20 -23.78 2.09
C ILE A 939 15.14 -24.07 1.03
N TYR A 940 14.65 -23.02 0.39
CA TYR A 940 13.57 -23.06 -0.60
C TYR A 940 14.02 -22.46 -1.93
N ASN A 941 13.61 -23.08 -3.03
CA ASN A 941 13.79 -22.59 -4.40
C ASN A 941 12.60 -23.01 -5.27
N TYR A 942 11.63 -22.11 -5.45
CA TYR A 942 10.38 -22.36 -6.17
C TYR A 942 10.48 -22.21 -7.68
N TYR A 943 11.58 -21.67 -8.18
CA TYR A 943 11.80 -21.38 -9.60
C TYR A 943 12.94 -22.22 -10.20
N ASN A 944 13.49 -23.15 -9.40
CA ASN A 944 14.62 -23.99 -9.79
C ASN A 944 15.86 -23.18 -10.26
N ILE A 945 16.04 -21.97 -9.72
CA ILE A 945 17.13 -21.05 -10.09
C ILE A 945 18.47 -21.69 -9.75
N GLY A 946 19.37 -21.77 -10.73
CA GLY A 946 20.71 -22.36 -10.57
C GLY A 946 20.76 -23.90 -10.54
N ALA A 947 19.66 -24.59 -10.86
CA ALA A 947 19.58 -26.06 -10.82
C ALA A 947 20.07 -26.75 -12.10
N TYR A 948 21.37 -26.67 -12.37
CA TYR A 948 21.95 -27.19 -13.62
C TYR A 948 21.90 -28.72 -13.76
N ASN A 949 22.28 -29.48 -12.72
CA ASN A 949 22.29 -30.95 -12.74
C ASN A 949 21.24 -31.57 -11.81
N GLY A 950 20.33 -30.76 -11.27
CA GLY A 950 19.26 -31.20 -10.38
C GLY A 950 18.99 -30.23 -9.23
N ALA A 951 17.96 -30.53 -8.44
CA ALA A 951 17.44 -29.65 -7.39
C ALA A 951 18.50 -29.21 -6.36
N ASN A 952 19.48 -30.06 -6.04
CA ASN A 952 20.54 -29.73 -5.09
C ASN A 952 21.46 -28.59 -5.57
N ASP A 953 21.70 -28.47 -6.88
CA ASP A 953 22.45 -27.33 -7.43
C ASP A 953 21.68 -26.02 -7.21
N GLY A 954 20.36 -26.05 -7.42
CA GLY A 954 19.49 -24.90 -7.17
C GLY A 954 19.33 -24.56 -5.69
N LEU A 955 19.32 -25.57 -4.82
CA LEU A 955 19.30 -25.37 -3.36
C LEU A 955 20.62 -24.81 -2.85
N ALA A 956 21.76 -25.24 -3.42
CA ALA A 956 23.07 -24.65 -3.10
C ALA A 956 23.15 -23.18 -3.52
N TRP A 957 22.57 -22.85 -4.68
CA TRP A 957 22.45 -21.47 -5.16
C TRP A 957 21.58 -20.64 -4.21
N ALA A 958 20.42 -21.16 -3.82
CA ALA A 958 19.49 -20.49 -2.89
C ALA A 958 20.05 -20.38 -1.46
N ALA A 959 20.97 -21.27 -1.07
CA ALA A 959 21.69 -21.22 0.20
C ALA A 959 22.86 -20.20 0.19
N GLY A 960 23.14 -19.56 -0.94
CA GLY A 960 24.17 -18.53 -1.05
C GLY A 960 25.61 -19.06 -1.09
N PHE A 961 25.83 -20.33 -1.45
CA PHE A 961 27.16 -20.96 -1.55
C PHE A 961 28.12 -20.59 -0.39
N LEU A 962 27.59 -20.63 0.83
CA LEU A 962 28.32 -20.26 2.04
C LEU A 962 29.54 -21.18 2.21
N LYS A 963 30.70 -20.58 2.47
CA LYS A 963 31.96 -21.31 2.65
C LYS A 963 32.96 -20.57 3.52
N VAL A 964 34.00 -21.28 3.95
CA VAL A 964 35.20 -20.67 4.54
C VAL A 964 35.83 -19.68 3.54
N LYS A 965 36.37 -18.56 4.05
CA LYS A 965 37.03 -17.55 3.23
C LYS A 965 38.12 -18.14 2.32
N ASP A 966 38.20 -17.58 1.12
CA ASP A 966 39.16 -17.99 0.10
C ASP A 966 40.60 -17.87 0.64
N GLY A 967 41.40 -18.93 0.46
CA GLY A 967 42.79 -18.99 0.92
C GLY A 967 43.00 -19.15 2.44
N GLN A 968 41.93 -19.29 3.24
CA GLN A 968 42.04 -19.37 4.71
C GLN A 968 41.61 -20.74 5.27
N ARG A 969 42.01 -21.00 6.51
CA ARG A 969 41.44 -22.07 7.36
C ARG A 969 40.52 -21.44 8.39
N ALA A 970 39.49 -22.17 8.80
CA ALA A 970 38.58 -21.73 9.84
C ALA A 970 38.37 -22.83 10.88
N ASN A 971 37.91 -22.47 12.06
CA ASN A 971 37.60 -23.42 13.13
C ASN A 971 36.09 -23.54 13.31
N LEU A 972 35.63 -24.78 13.42
CA LEU A 972 34.27 -25.12 13.82
C LEU A 972 34.26 -25.49 15.31
N TYR A 973 33.32 -24.95 16.06
CA TYR A 973 33.17 -25.13 17.50
C TYR A 973 31.85 -25.83 17.83
N GLN A 974 31.79 -26.53 18.96
CA GLN A 974 30.58 -27.09 19.57
C GLN A 974 30.35 -26.48 20.93
N LYS A 975 29.12 -26.53 21.44
CA LYS A 975 28.83 -26.20 22.83
C LYS A 975 29.06 -27.44 23.71
N ASP A 976 29.79 -27.28 24.81
CA ASP A 976 29.90 -28.29 25.86
C ASP A 976 28.63 -28.36 26.74
N GLU A 977 28.62 -29.24 27.75
CA GLU A 977 27.50 -29.41 28.70
C GLU A 977 27.16 -28.14 29.48
N ASN A 978 28.11 -27.22 29.61
CA ASN A 978 27.95 -25.93 30.29
C ASN A 978 27.60 -24.79 29.32
N GLY A 979 27.50 -25.08 28.02
CA GLY A 979 27.19 -24.12 26.97
C GLY A 979 28.40 -23.36 26.40
N ASN A 980 29.64 -23.70 26.80
CA ASN A 980 30.85 -23.04 26.31
C ASN A 980 31.28 -23.57 24.94
N LEU A 981 31.81 -22.69 24.09
CA LEU A 981 32.30 -23.06 22.76
C LEU A 981 33.69 -23.74 22.85
N VAL A 982 33.76 -25.00 22.44
CA VAL A 982 34.97 -25.81 22.37
C VAL A 982 35.29 -26.13 20.91
N LEU A 983 36.57 -26.04 20.53
CA LEU A 983 37.04 -26.37 19.19
C LEU A 983 36.77 -27.85 18.87
N ASP A 984 36.10 -28.12 17.74
CA ASP A 984 35.82 -29.47 17.23
C ASP A 984 36.74 -29.82 16.06
N VAL A 985 36.72 -29.01 14.99
CA VAL A 985 37.50 -29.31 13.79
C VAL A 985 37.96 -28.05 13.05
N SER A 986 39.12 -28.15 12.41
CA SER A 986 39.64 -27.10 11.50
C SER A 986 39.27 -27.40 10.05
N LEU A 987 38.60 -26.44 9.40
CA LEU A 987 38.06 -26.50 8.05
C LEU A 987 38.99 -25.84 7.03
N SER A 988 39.00 -26.36 5.80
CA SER A 988 39.70 -25.75 4.67
C SER A 988 38.83 -24.71 3.94
N SER A 989 39.45 -23.85 3.13
CA SER A 989 38.78 -22.84 2.29
C SER A 989 37.77 -23.38 1.26
N ASN A 990 37.82 -24.68 0.97
CA ASN A 990 36.88 -25.34 0.06
C ASN A 990 35.63 -25.88 0.77
N GLN A 991 35.62 -25.91 2.11
CA GLN A 991 34.50 -26.43 2.87
C GLN A 991 33.25 -25.58 2.67
N ARG A 992 32.20 -26.18 2.12
CA ARG A 992 30.87 -25.58 2.00
C ARG A 992 30.02 -25.84 3.24
N MET A 993 29.05 -24.96 3.45
CA MET A 993 28.15 -25.02 4.57
C MET A 993 26.79 -24.40 4.22
N VAL A 994 25.77 -24.74 5.00
CA VAL A 994 24.43 -24.17 4.93
C VAL A 994 24.15 -23.47 6.25
N TYR A 995 23.57 -22.27 6.18
CA TYR A 995 23.14 -21.52 7.35
C TYR A 995 22.07 -22.30 8.15
N ILE A 996 22.19 -22.32 9.48
CA ILE A 996 21.13 -22.78 10.38
C ILE A 996 20.61 -21.61 11.23
N ASP A 997 21.50 -20.94 11.95
CA ASP A 997 21.19 -19.84 12.86
C ASP A 997 22.43 -18.93 13.08
N MET A 998 22.30 -17.83 13.83
CA MET A 998 23.42 -16.96 14.19
C MET A 998 23.19 -16.16 15.48
N ASP A 999 24.28 -15.84 16.15
CA ASP A 999 24.33 -14.76 17.15
C ASP A 999 25.13 -13.56 16.59
N ASN A 1000 25.55 -12.60 17.41
CA ASN A 1000 26.32 -11.45 16.93
C ASN A 1000 27.69 -11.83 16.33
N THR A 1001 28.30 -12.92 16.77
CA THR A 1001 29.70 -13.30 16.48
C THR A 1001 29.83 -14.55 15.59
N TYR A 1002 28.93 -15.53 15.76
CA TYR A 1002 29.02 -16.84 15.12
C TYR A 1002 27.81 -17.12 14.22
N PHE A 1003 28.06 -17.85 13.14
CA PHE A 1003 27.04 -18.64 12.45
C PHE A 1003 27.00 -20.04 13.05
N PHE A 1004 25.80 -20.57 13.26
CA PHE A 1004 25.56 -22.01 13.39
C PHE A 1004 25.25 -22.58 12.01
N VAL A 1005 26.01 -23.57 11.56
CA VAL A 1005 25.99 -24.06 10.17
C VAL A 1005 25.95 -25.58 10.09
N ARG A 1006 25.54 -26.11 8.92
CA ARG A 1006 25.65 -27.53 8.53
C ARG A 1006 26.66 -27.67 7.40
N LEU A 1007 27.68 -28.48 7.55
CA LEU A 1007 28.69 -28.70 6.52
C LEU A 1007 28.19 -29.61 5.40
N TYR A 1008 28.71 -29.43 4.19
CA TYR A 1008 28.52 -30.38 3.07
C TYR A 1008 29.68 -30.35 2.08
N ALA A 1009 29.82 -31.40 1.27
CA ALA A 1009 30.81 -31.46 0.19
C ALA A 1009 30.25 -30.93 -1.13
N GLU A 1010 31.04 -30.12 -1.88
CA GLU A 1010 30.58 -29.52 -3.14
C GLU A 1010 30.98 -30.33 -4.39
N ASN A 1011 32.00 -31.17 -4.28
CA ASN A 1011 32.63 -31.87 -5.40
C ASN A 1011 32.95 -33.32 -5.02
N GLY A 1012 33.14 -34.18 -6.03
CA GLY A 1012 33.46 -35.60 -5.85
C GLY A 1012 32.23 -36.50 -5.72
N ALA A 1013 32.46 -37.78 -5.45
CA ALA A 1013 31.40 -38.78 -5.30
C ALA A 1013 30.44 -38.46 -4.14
N ASP A 1014 30.93 -37.76 -3.12
CA ASP A 1014 30.17 -37.37 -1.92
C ASP A 1014 29.49 -35.99 -2.05
N LYS A 1015 29.34 -35.46 -3.28
CA LYS A 1015 28.70 -34.16 -3.51
C LYS A 1015 27.32 -34.09 -2.85
N TYR A 1016 27.10 -33.07 -2.03
CA TYR A 1016 25.93 -32.85 -1.18
C TYR A 1016 25.73 -33.87 -0.05
N LEU A 1017 26.74 -34.67 0.29
CA LEU A 1017 26.69 -35.47 1.51
C LEU A 1017 26.66 -34.54 2.72
N THR A 1018 25.71 -34.77 3.62
CA THR A 1018 25.54 -33.96 4.83
C THR A 1018 26.66 -34.25 5.83
N GLY A 1019 27.33 -33.19 6.27
CA GLY A 1019 28.36 -33.23 7.28
C GLY A 1019 27.88 -32.72 8.64
N ARG A 1020 28.86 -32.42 9.50
CA ARG A 1020 28.64 -31.97 10.88
C ARG A 1020 27.93 -30.62 10.94
N THR A 1021 27.21 -30.38 12.03
CA THR A 1021 26.75 -29.03 12.40
C THR A 1021 27.71 -28.40 13.39
N GLY A 1022 27.83 -27.08 13.46
CA GLY A 1022 28.66 -26.42 14.46
C GLY A 1022 28.70 -24.90 14.31
N TYR A 1023 29.37 -24.22 15.23
CA TYR A 1023 29.51 -22.77 15.27
C TYR A 1023 30.80 -22.35 14.56
N ILE A 1024 30.73 -21.36 13.67
CA ILE A 1024 31.87 -20.78 12.95
C ILE A 1024 31.81 -19.26 13.07
N LYS A 1025 32.95 -18.59 13.26
CA LYS A 1025 32.96 -17.12 13.34
C LYS A 1025 32.51 -16.54 12.00
N LYS A 1026 31.62 -15.54 12.04
CA LYS A 1026 31.18 -14.85 10.81
C LYS A 1026 32.35 -14.25 10.03
N SER A 1027 33.37 -13.77 10.76
CA SER A 1027 34.61 -13.23 10.18
C SER A 1027 35.36 -14.22 9.31
N ASP A 1028 35.15 -15.53 9.47
CA ASP A 1028 35.90 -16.58 8.79
C ASP A 1028 35.13 -17.15 7.59
N VAL A 1029 33.91 -16.65 7.38
CA VAL A 1029 32.97 -17.10 6.35
C VAL A 1029 32.91 -16.08 5.21
N ARG A 1030 32.83 -16.58 3.97
CA ARG A 1030 32.64 -15.78 2.77
C ARG A 1030 31.16 -15.44 2.58
N THR A 1031 30.81 -14.16 2.64
CA THR A 1031 29.43 -13.66 2.54
C THR A 1031 29.06 -13.06 1.18
N ARG A 1032 29.82 -13.35 0.11
CA ARG A 1032 29.63 -12.77 -1.24
C ARG A 1032 28.21 -12.93 -1.80
N TYR A 1033 27.59 -14.08 -1.57
CA TYR A 1033 26.24 -14.42 -2.09
C TYR A 1033 25.23 -14.53 -0.95
N VAL A 1034 25.48 -13.78 0.11
CA VAL A 1034 24.70 -13.74 1.33
C VAL A 1034 24.16 -12.32 1.48
N GLY A 1035 22.91 -12.19 1.91
CA GLY A 1035 22.19 -10.94 1.96
C GLY A 1035 22.64 -10.04 3.13
N PRO A 1036 22.23 -8.76 3.10
CA PRO A 1036 22.51 -7.75 4.14
C PRO A 1036 22.19 -8.23 5.55
N ASP A 1037 21.07 -8.93 5.67
CA ASP A 1037 20.61 -9.56 6.88
C ASP A 1037 21.71 -10.38 7.57
N PHE A 1038 22.45 -11.19 6.84
CA PHE A 1038 23.49 -12.05 7.39
C PHE A 1038 24.91 -11.45 7.24
N GLY A 1039 25.03 -10.13 7.05
CA GLY A 1039 26.32 -9.45 6.92
C GLY A 1039 27.02 -9.62 5.58
N GLY A 1040 26.26 -9.88 4.50
CA GLY A 1040 26.76 -9.80 3.12
C GLY A 1040 26.04 -8.71 2.31
N ASN A 1041 26.22 -8.66 0.99
CA ASN A 1041 25.64 -7.62 0.12
C ASN A 1041 24.84 -8.20 -1.05
N ASP A 1042 24.36 -9.44 -0.94
CA ASP A 1042 23.60 -10.09 -2.01
C ASP A 1042 22.23 -9.42 -2.20
N LYS A 1043 22.03 -8.81 -3.37
CA LYS A 1043 20.78 -8.12 -3.75
C LYS A 1043 19.55 -9.04 -3.83
N TYR A 1044 19.75 -10.36 -3.78
CA TYR A 1044 18.68 -11.36 -3.79
C TYR A 1044 18.43 -11.97 -2.40
N TYR A 1045 19.00 -11.40 -1.34
CA TYR A 1045 18.66 -11.72 0.05
C TYR A 1045 18.80 -13.21 0.42
N ARG A 1046 19.75 -13.90 -0.19
CA ARG A 1046 20.07 -15.30 0.16
C ARG A 1046 20.77 -15.39 1.52
N PRO A 1047 20.68 -16.51 2.25
CA PRO A 1047 19.94 -17.72 1.92
C PRO A 1047 18.41 -17.56 1.99
N TRP A 1048 17.69 -18.28 1.12
CA TRP A 1048 16.23 -18.30 1.09
C TRP A 1048 15.66 -19.30 2.11
N ILE A 1049 15.71 -18.91 3.37
CA ILE A 1049 15.34 -19.74 4.53
C ILE A 1049 13.83 -19.85 4.81
N THR A 1050 13.00 -19.15 4.02
CA THR A 1050 11.53 -19.22 4.09
C THR A 1050 10.95 -19.29 2.68
N PRO A 1051 9.75 -19.88 2.49
CA PRO A 1051 9.03 -19.81 1.23
C PRO A 1051 8.78 -18.38 0.74
N TYR A 1052 8.51 -17.46 1.67
CA TYR A 1052 8.31 -16.04 1.36
C TYR A 1052 9.54 -15.45 0.66
N ARG A 1053 10.75 -15.59 1.27
CA ARG A 1053 12.00 -15.12 0.65
C ARG A 1053 12.21 -15.73 -0.74
N ALA A 1054 12.02 -17.04 -0.85
CA ALA A 1054 12.27 -17.76 -2.10
C ALA A 1054 11.34 -17.29 -3.23
N ILE A 1055 10.06 -17.02 -2.94
CA ILE A 1055 9.08 -16.55 -3.93
C ILE A 1055 9.35 -15.08 -4.30
N ILE A 1056 9.53 -14.19 -3.31
CA ILE A 1056 9.76 -12.75 -3.55
C ILE A 1056 11.08 -12.50 -4.27
N TYR A 1057 12.19 -12.95 -3.69
CA TYR A 1057 13.52 -12.63 -4.21
C TYR A 1057 13.91 -13.52 -5.39
N GLY A 1058 13.28 -14.69 -5.54
CA GLY A 1058 13.34 -15.47 -6.77
C GLY A 1058 12.65 -14.76 -7.93
N SER A 1059 11.47 -14.16 -7.70
CA SER A 1059 10.81 -13.31 -8.72
C SER A 1059 11.66 -12.11 -9.10
N LYS A 1060 12.28 -11.45 -8.11
CA LYS A 1060 13.22 -10.35 -8.38
C LYS A 1060 14.42 -10.79 -9.23
N TYR A 1061 14.99 -11.96 -8.93
CA TYR A 1061 16.07 -12.53 -9.75
C TYR A 1061 15.64 -12.73 -11.20
N ILE A 1062 14.45 -13.29 -11.43
CA ILE A 1062 13.90 -13.51 -12.78
C ILE A 1062 13.69 -12.18 -13.50
N TYR A 1063 13.13 -11.17 -12.82
CA TYR A 1063 12.94 -9.84 -13.41
C TYR A 1063 14.26 -9.17 -13.78
N ASP A 1064 15.21 -9.13 -12.85
CA ASP A 1064 16.54 -8.55 -13.09
C ASP A 1064 17.27 -9.26 -14.24
N SER A 1065 17.02 -10.56 -14.44
CA SER A 1065 17.65 -11.35 -15.49
C SER A 1065 16.97 -11.19 -16.86
N TYR A 1066 15.64 -11.15 -16.90
CA TYR A 1066 14.88 -11.22 -18.15
C TYR A 1066 13.83 -10.12 -18.31
N GLY A 1067 13.19 -9.69 -17.22
CA GLY A 1067 12.05 -8.76 -17.24
C GLY A 1067 12.36 -7.37 -17.82
N ILE A 1068 13.62 -6.94 -17.89
CA ILE A 1068 13.95 -5.61 -18.43
C ILE A 1068 13.89 -5.58 -19.96
N TYR A 1069 14.42 -6.61 -20.63
CA TYR A 1069 14.55 -6.63 -22.10
C TYR A 1069 13.87 -7.83 -22.77
N GLN A 1070 13.74 -8.96 -22.08
CA GLN A 1070 13.19 -10.24 -22.58
C GLN A 1070 11.90 -10.61 -21.85
N TYR A 1071 10.91 -9.72 -21.92
CA TYR A 1071 9.66 -9.84 -21.16
C TYR A 1071 8.57 -10.66 -21.86
N THR A 1072 8.92 -11.55 -22.79
CA THR A 1072 8.01 -12.55 -23.36
C THR A 1072 8.74 -13.87 -23.53
N GLY A 1073 8.01 -14.99 -23.54
CA GLY A 1073 8.62 -16.32 -23.79
C GLY A 1073 9.34 -16.38 -25.14
N TYR A 1074 8.83 -15.65 -26.13
CA TYR A 1074 9.50 -15.49 -27.42
C TYR A 1074 10.85 -14.79 -27.28
N LEU A 1075 10.92 -13.63 -26.60
CA LEU A 1075 12.18 -12.87 -26.46
C LEU A 1075 13.21 -13.59 -25.58
N GLN A 1076 12.74 -14.45 -24.66
CA GLN A 1076 13.59 -15.33 -23.86
C GLN A 1076 14.21 -16.45 -24.70
N LYS A 1077 13.55 -16.87 -25.78
CA LYS A 1077 14.10 -17.86 -26.72
C LYS A 1077 14.89 -17.23 -27.85
N PHE A 1078 14.32 -16.25 -28.54
CA PHE A 1078 14.92 -15.52 -29.65
C PHE A 1078 15.26 -14.13 -29.15
N ASN A 1079 16.49 -13.96 -28.66
CA ASN A 1079 16.92 -12.68 -28.13
C ASN A 1079 17.26 -11.69 -29.25
N VAL A 1080 16.19 -11.11 -29.81
CA VAL A 1080 16.23 -10.02 -30.79
C VAL A 1080 16.17 -8.64 -30.14
N THR A 1081 16.43 -8.56 -28.83
CA THR A 1081 16.44 -7.32 -28.06
C THR A 1081 17.79 -6.60 -28.24
N PRO A 1082 17.91 -5.30 -27.91
CA PRO A 1082 19.20 -4.60 -27.95
C PRO A 1082 20.23 -5.15 -26.94
N ASP A 1083 19.78 -5.75 -25.83
CA ASP A 1083 20.65 -6.21 -24.76
C ASP A 1083 21.09 -7.66 -24.95
N GLN A 1084 22.41 -7.88 -24.90
CA GLN A 1084 23.05 -9.19 -25.07
C GLN A 1084 22.47 -10.01 -26.24
N ARG A 1085 22.08 -9.32 -27.33
CA ARG A 1085 21.38 -9.85 -28.50
C ARG A 1085 22.02 -11.15 -29.01
N TYR A 1086 21.21 -12.19 -29.25
CA TYR A 1086 21.65 -13.55 -29.67
C TYR A 1086 22.52 -14.32 -28.66
N TYR A 1087 22.94 -13.69 -27.55
CA TYR A 1087 23.85 -14.31 -26.59
C TYR A 1087 23.17 -14.76 -25.31
N HIS A 1088 22.20 -13.98 -24.83
CA HIS A 1088 21.43 -14.26 -23.62
C HIS A 1088 20.09 -14.90 -23.97
N GLU A 1089 20.08 -16.22 -24.17
CA GLU A 1089 18.85 -16.99 -24.43
C GLU A 1089 18.59 -17.93 -23.26
N TYR A 1090 17.35 -17.96 -22.78
CA TYR A 1090 16.90 -18.90 -21.76
C TYR A 1090 16.77 -20.33 -22.31
N MET A 1091 16.55 -20.49 -23.63
CA MET A 1091 16.32 -21.77 -24.29
C MET A 1091 17.17 -21.92 -25.56
N VAL A 1092 17.67 -23.14 -25.78
CA VAL A 1092 18.40 -23.49 -27.03
C VAL A 1092 17.55 -24.23 -28.04
N ASN A 1093 16.43 -24.86 -27.64
CA ASN A 1093 15.55 -25.54 -28.58
C ASN A 1093 14.62 -24.53 -29.26
N VAL A 1094 14.63 -24.49 -30.60
CA VAL A 1094 13.87 -23.53 -31.41
C VAL A 1094 12.36 -23.63 -31.22
N SER A 1095 11.83 -24.78 -30.81
CA SER A 1095 10.39 -24.99 -30.60
C SER A 1095 9.93 -24.71 -29.17
N SER A 1096 10.84 -24.36 -28.25
CA SER A 1096 10.49 -24.24 -26.84
C SER A 1096 9.52 -23.09 -26.54
N ALA A 1097 9.66 -21.93 -27.18
CA ALA A 1097 8.77 -20.79 -26.93
C ALA A 1097 7.30 -21.11 -27.24
N GLN A 1098 7.02 -21.66 -28.43
CA GLN A 1098 5.65 -22.06 -28.79
C GLN A 1098 5.12 -23.20 -27.91
N ALA A 1099 5.99 -24.14 -27.52
CA ALA A 1099 5.60 -25.27 -26.68
C ALA A 1099 5.24 -24.82 -25.26
N GLU A 1100 5.94 -23.83 -24.72
CA GLU A 1100 5.59 -23.21 -23.44
C GLU A 1100 4.34 -22.34 -23.54
N GLY A 1101 4.20 -21.54 -24.61
CA GLY A 1101 2.97 -20.80 -24.89
C GLY A 1101 1.73 -21.70 -24.93
N ALA A 1102 1.84 -22.85 -25.59
CA ALA A 1102 0.79 -23.88 -25.63
C ALA A 1102 0.42 -24.45 -24.24
N LYS A 1103 1.40 -24.57 -23.33
CA LYS A 1103 1.17 -25.03 -21.95
C LYS A 1103 0.49 -23.93 -21.13
N ILE A 1104 0.90 -22.68 -21.30
CA ILE A 1104 0.26 -21.51 -20.69
C ILE A 1104 -1.21 -21.44 -21.12
N TYR A 1105 -1.47 -21.55 -22.43
CA TYR A 1105 -2.83 -21.63 -22.98
C TYR A 1105 -3.65 -22.75 -22.31
N SER A 1106 -3.10 -23.98 -22.24
CA SER A 1106 -3.81 -25.11 -21.64
C SER A 1106 -4.12 -24.85 -20.16
N GLY A 1107 -3.20 -24.18 -19.46
CA GLY A 1107 -3.39 -23.71 -18.10
C GLY A 1107 -4.53 -22.69 -17.99
N TYR A 1108 -4.59 -21.69 -18.86
CA TYR A 1108 -5.65 -20.69 -18.83
C TYR A 1108 -7.00 -21.23 -19.30
N ALA A 1109 -7.02 -22.04 -20.36
CA ALA A 1109 -8.21 -22.69 -20.90
C ALA A 1109 -8.88 -23.60 -19.86
N SER A 1110 -8.11 -24.46 -19.18
CA SER A 1110 -8.63 -25.35 -18.14
C SER A 1110 -9.14 -24.64 -16.89
N ASN A 1111 -8.81 -23.35 -16.74
CA ASN A 1111 -9.18 -22.52 -15.61
C ASN A 1111 -10.11 -21.36 -15.97
N GLY A 1112 -10.63 -21.31 -17.21
CA GLY A 1112 -11.56 -20.28 -17.65
C GLY A 1112 -10.95 -18.87 -17.74
N LEU A 1113 -9.63 -18.77 -17.87
CA LEU A 1113 -8.91 -17.48 -17.85
C LEU A 1113 -8.72 -16.86 -19.24
N LEU A 1114 -9.10 -17.54 -20.33
CA LEU A 1114 -8.89 -17.02 -21.69
C LEU A 1114 -9.64 -15.71 -21.98
N ASN A 1115 -10.75 -15.43 -21.29
CA ASN A 1115 -11.49 -14.18 -21.45
C ASN A 1115 -10.94 -13.04 -20.59
N SER A 1116 -9.89 -13.28 -19.79
CA SER A 1116 -9.23 -12.25 -19.00
C SER A 1116 -8.34 -11.37 -19.87
N LYS A 1117 -7.89 -10.23 -19.32
CA LYS A 1117 -6.99 -9.32 -20.04
C LYS A 1117 -5.62 -9.96 -20.21
N HIS A 1118 -5.17 -10.09 -21.45
CA HIS A 1118 -3.83 -10.56 -21.81
C HIS A 1118 -3.19 -9.55 -22.77
N THR A 1119 -1.95 -9.16 -22.49
CA THR A 1119 -1.20 -8.24 -23.36
C THR A 1119 -0.07 -9.00 -24.05
N PHE A 1120 -0.08 -8.99 -25.38
CA PHE A 1120 0.88 -9.69 -26.21
C PHE A 1120 1.80 -8.70 -26.93
N TYR A 1121 3.10 -8.83 -26.74
CA TYR A 1121 4.12 -8.06 -27.46
C TYR A 1121 4.69 -8.90 -28.58
N ILE A 1122 4.27 -8.59 -29.80
CA ILE A 1122 4.52 -9.42 -30.98
C ILE A 1122 5.66 -8.78 -31.81
N PRO A 1123 6.75 -9.52 -32.09
CA PRO A 1123 7.89 -8.99 -32.84
C PRO A 1123 7.51 -8.60 -34.26
N VAL A 1124 8.02 -7.45 -34.70
CA VAL A 1124 7.99 -7.02 -36.11
C VAL A 1124 9.41 -6.79 -36.60
N PHE A 1125 9.73 -7.36 -37.76
CA PHE A 1125 11.01 -7.24 -38.45
C PHE A 1125 10.85 -6.43 -39.73
N LYS A 1126 11.92 -5.78 -40.17
CA LYS A 1126 12.01 -5.11 -41.47
C LYS A 1126 12.21 -6.15 -42.58
N ASN A 1127 11.61 -5.92 -43.74
CA ASN A 1127 11.77 -6.74 -44.96
C ASN A 1127 11.38 -8.23 -44.77
N MET A 1128 10.28 -8.50 -44.04
CA MET A 1128 9.80 -9.84 -43.66
C MET A 1128 8.65 -10.38 -44.50
#